data_AF-A0A8T7JLK4-F1
#
_entry.id   AF-A0A8T7JLK4-F1
#
_cell.length_a   1.000
_cell.length_b   1.000
_cell.length_c   1.000
_cell.angle_alpha   90.00
_cell.angle_beta   90.00
_cell.angle_gamma   90.00
#
_symmetry.space_group_name_H-M   'P 1'
#
loop_
_entity.id
_entity.type
_entity.pdbx_description
1 polymer ?
#
loop_
_entity_poly.entity_id
_entity_poly.type
_entity_poly.pdbx_seq_one_letter_code
_entity_poly.pdbx_strand_id
1 'polypeptide(L)'
;MKRLILCFAVVSLLSGCSNSVEENVGALPNIKITGTVLNGNVRNASVQVVGIDKYGQPQRNSNGDLYADRFYTDDNGQFNLEIQGAATGSLLFVVKAYDNNGTKTEIRCALVDGCLDEQGASVAYGAWYEAHDEFELWAAVNDAQSVSQVNISPFTYLAAKLAFSDFQWDGVGTCNKMDETDCAGTIAVNSMFTPQSIHEANTRMQAMLGFTSDTPVLIKPYSPFALDDSNSVASLNSAMHGLLTLTLQYRAKQANQTMVATLDQWLDAAYLKNQGQLYGDDASDTQWDLKTLYDDAIAIYNTIASPNAFLTSAKDSFVATSTTLTNAVSNFSGTDYSADLSDQITAAKAFVAKVQGWFIDYETKDFNAFLDADTATELAQFEIDWEAFQANLGPQLQTVFLPMVQMVDYSLKCLANQSGSNACSTISGSYVFEDATASVTFDSTNNIFTYNSTAQPDTHLRGSLLNSDENGLIKTFKFLDDVEVINSAGQATVQSRTSGYASLKVTLGETLQAGVEPEIKRIEVVIPKLTLKSADGSGMYYTVTDGSIVLQGASDPVRPAEPIHFNVHSIDLPGQLVNGADKVDVGILLTANNANNFYGQERFPDLDFVWYGADIKRFVQFDETGLDGTDFAGFLALPSDVVLGETLIGKVEYNEVTSFAAMTDNFKTASGLSSPVAFEYGELKYPGGSTSLVIFKENNSDTPMVMQCLSMDDIWQCSTGISVGELGCESAFKDDDSYSANATVAEAFWFLKNNLNEEGVGCIPQVKIPARGVYDVEYGAISQFTDGDAFDITLNEPAYLGISSFNVRLLSRFKGASDELDDTPLHVLIYGGMQDRENFAISASVSHGYYGDGLSDLFGLIPFGERTLHMMFGTTEESDTDALAYYILDNQIQMTMFAFDYNDTSSYHNQPLGHIRYAGNLVGTLRKENGLYVIRYADGSWQLL
;
A
#
# COMPACT_ATOMS: atom_id res chain seq x y z
N MET A 1 9.81 14.89 -11.10
CA MET A 1 8.33 15.01 -11.11
C MET A 1 7.61 13.70 -11.53
N LYS A 2 8.20 12.52 -11.27
CA LYS A 2 7.58 11.18 -11.43
C LYS A 2 7.38 10.44 -10.09
N ARG A 3 7.74 11.07 -8.97
CA ARG A 3 7.86 10.46 -7.62
C ARG A 3 6.62 10.55 -6.73
N LEU A 4 5.42 10.78 -7.27
CA LEU A 4 4.21 11.01 -6.46
C LEU A 4 3.02 10.08 -6.78
N ILE A 5 3.14 9.18 -7.76
CA ILE A 5 1.98 8.42 -8.27
C ILE A 5 1.92 6.99 -7.69
N LEU A 6 3.03 6.38 -7.27
CA LEU A 6 3.04 4.98 -6.82
C LEU A 6 2.62 4.81 -5.34
N CYS A 7 3.10 5.66 -4.42
CA CYS A 7 2.68 5.61 -3.01
C CYS A 7 1.21 6.01 -2.78
N PHE A 8 0.62 6.78 -3.70
CA PHE A 8 -0.79 7.15 -3.59
C PHE A 8 -1.75 6.02 -3.99
N ALA A 9 -1.30 5.03 -4.79
CA ALA A 9 -2.14 3.91 -5.23
C ALA A 9 -2.42 2.92 -4.08
N VAL A 10 -1.42 2.61 -3.24
CA VAL A 10 -1.58 1.65 -2.13
C VAL A 10 -2.43 2.23 -0.98
N VAL A 11 -2.32 3.53 -0.71
CA VAL A 11 -3.10 4.20 0.36
C VAL A 11 -4.54 4.55 -0.08
N SER A 12 -4.77 4.83 -1.38
CA SER A 12 -6.12 5.09 -1.89
C SER A 12 -6.96 3.82 -2.08
N LEU A 13 -6.35 2.64 -2.27
CA LEU A 13 -7.08 1.38 -2.41
C LEU A 13 -7.63 0.83 -1.07
N LEU A 14 -7.16 1.32 0.08
CA LEU A 14 -7.77 1.06 1.39
C LEU A 14 -8.91 2.05 1.74
N SER A 15 -9.22 3.01 0.87
CA SER A 15 -10.31 3.99 1.06
C SER A 15 -11.65 3.56 0.44
N GLY A 16 -11.75 2.33 -0.07
CA GLY A 16 -12.95 1.75 -0.69
C GLY A 16 -14.10 1.39 0.26
N CYS A 17 -14.66 2.41 0.93
CA CYS A 17 -16.10 2.56 1.18
C CYS A 17 -16.39 4.08 1.22
N SER A 18 -16.01 4.82 0.18
CA SER A 18 -16.56 6.15 -0.06
C SER A 18 -17.96 5.99 -0.63
N ASN A 19 -18.97 6.42 0.10
CA ASN A 19 -20.34 6.51 -0.39
C ASN A 19 -20.37 7.42 -1.63
N SER A 20 -20.44 6.82 -2.82
CA SER A 20 -20.77 7.53 -4.05
C SER A 20 -22.27 7.80 -4.08
N VAL A 21 -22.68 9.05 -3.85
CA VAL A 21 -24.03 9.51 -4.18
C VAL A 21 -23.92 10.67 -5.16
N GLU A 22 -23.45 10.37 -6.37
CA GLU A 22 -23.59 11.25 -7.53
C GLU A 22 -24.83 10.84 -8.34
N GLU A 23 -26.02 11.09 -7.79
CA GLU A 23 -27.19 11.54 -8.55
C GLU A 23 -28.26 12.07 -7.57
N ASN A 24 -28.57 13.36 -7.73
CA ASN A 24 -29.30 14.19 -6.77
C ASN A 24 -30.82 13.95 -6.84
N VAL A 25 -31.33 12.94 -6.13
CA VAL A 25 -32.74 12.86 -5.68
C VAL A 25 -32.80 12.20 -4.30
N GLY A 26 -32.69 13.00 -3.22
CA GLY A 26 -32.98 12.51 -1.86
C GLY A 26 -31.96 12.82 -0.76
N ALA A 27 -31.23 13.95 -0.81
CA ALA A 27 -30.31 14.35 0.26
C ALA A 27 -31.00 14.27 1.64
N LEU A 28 -30.44 13.45 2.55
CA LEU A 28 -30.90 13.36 3.93
C LEU A 28 -30.81 14.75 4.57
N PRO A 29 -31.85 15.19 5.31
CA PRO A 29 -31.83 16.50 5.94
C PRO A 29 -30.67 16.61 6.92
N ASN A 30 -30.04 17.80 6.99
CA ASN A 30 -28.97 18.07 7.95
C ASN A 30 -29.42 17.74 9.38
N ILE A 31 -28.52 17.13 10.15
CA ILE A 31 -28.74 16.86 11.57
C ILE A 31 -28.43 18.15 12.32
N LYS A 32 -29.41 18.64 13.07
CA LYS A 32 -29.28 19.85 13.88
C LYS A 32 -28.96 19.47 15.31
N ILE A 33 -27.84 19.96 15.82
CA ILE A 33 -27.40 19.70 17.19
C ILE A 33 -27.27 21.03 17.91
N THR A 34 -27.88 21.12 19.09
CA THR A 34 -27.73 22.27 19.98
C THR A 34 -27.00 21.87 21.24
N GLY A 35 -26.40 22.82 21.95
CA GLY A 35 -25.61 22.47 23.12
C GLY A 35 -25.15 23.64 23.96
N THR A 36 -24.51 23.31 25.07
CA THR A 36 -23.85 24.28 25.95
C THR A 36 -22.44 23.81 26.32
N VAL A 37 -21.54 24.76 26.57
CA VAL A 37 -20.20 24.49 27.12
C VAL A 37 -20.10 25.07 28.53
N LEU A 38 -19.63 24.27 29.50
CA LEU A 38 -19.52 24.65 30.93
C LEU A 38 -20.77 25.38 31.47
N ASN A 39 -21.94 24.79 31.27
CA ASN A 39 -23.23 25.35 31.68
C ASN A 39 -23.59 26.69 31.00
N GLY A 40 -23.06 26.95 29.81
CA GLY A 40 -23.28 28.23 29.14
C GLY A 40 -22.45 29.38 29.73
N ASN A 41 -21.35 29.05 30.42
CA ASN A 41 -20.43 30.03 31.00
C ASN A 41 -19.16 30.21 30.17
N VAL A 42 -19.20 29.89 28.89
CA VAL A 42 -18.05 29.99 27.98
C VAL A 42 -18.51 30.66 26.70
N ARG A 43 -17.83 31.72 26.24
CA ARG A 43 -18.14 32.39 24.97
C ARG A 43 -16.92 32.44 24.06
N ASN A 44 -17.17 32.65 22.77
CA ASN A 44 -16.13 32.65 21.72
C ASN A 44 -15.34 31.32 21.60
N ALA A 45 -15.80 30.24 22.21
CA ALA A 45 -15.14 28.95 22.10
C ALA A 45 -15.41 28.30 20.75
N SER A 46 -14.36 27.73 20.16
CA SER A 46 -14.48 26.89 18.96
C SER A 46 -14.90 25.47 19.37
N VAL A 47 -16.08 25.04 18.93
CA VAL A 47 -16.60 23.68 19.05
C VAL A 47 -16.33 22.95 17.74
N GLN A 48 -15.40 22.01 17.76
CA GLN A 48 -15.02 21.16 16.65
C GLN A 48 -15.83 19.87 16.68
N VAL A 49 -16.55 19.55 15.61
CA VAL A 49 -17.21 18.26 15.42
C VAL A 49 -16.34 17.39 14.54
N VAL A 50 -15.73 16.38 15.14
CA VAL A 50 -14.79 15.46 14.51
C VAL A 50 -15.52 14.14 14.25
N GLY A 51 -15.49 13.67 13.01
CA GLY A 51 -15.93 12.31 12.69
C GLY A 51 -14.98 11.28 13.31
N ILE A 52 -15.52 10.18 13.82
CA ILE A 52 -14.72 9.01 14.17
C ILE A 52 -14.67 8.11 12.93
N ASP A 53 -13.46 7.80 12.46
CA ASP A 53 -13.28 6.99 11.26
C ASP A 53 -13.63 5.51 11.51
N LYS A 54 -13.59 4.71 10.44
CA LYS A 54 -13.85 3.27 10.54
C LYS A 54 -12.92 2.57 11.54
N TYR A 55 -11.71 3.09 11.76
CA TYR A 55 -10.71 2.59 12.71
C TYR A 55 -10.84 3.24 14.10
N GLY A 56 -12.00 3.80 14.45
CA GLY A 56 -12.23 4.35 15.78
C GLY A 56 -11.30 5.52 16.15
N GLN A 57 -10.61 6.13 15.17
CA GLN A 57 -9.75 7.28 15.39
C GLN A 57 -10.48 8.58 15.05
N PRO A 58 -10.25 9.67 15.80
CA PRO A 58 -10.70 10.99 15.38
C PRO A 58 -10.09 11.33 14.02
N GLN A 59 -10.91 11.73 13.05
CA GLN A 59 -10.46 12.10 11.72
C GLN A 59 -9.43 13.24 11.78
N ARG A 60 -8.37 13.12 10.97
CA ARG A 60 -7.29 14.10 10.87
C ARG A 60 -7.06 14.50 9.42
N ASN A 61 -6.62 15.74 9.21
CA ASN A 61 -6.20 16.23 7.90
C ASN A 61 -4.76 15.78 7.58
N SER A 62 -4.27 16.13 6.38
CA SER A 62 -2.91 15.79 5.92
C SER A 62 -1.78 16.32 6.82
N ASN A 63 -2.06 17.30 7.68
CA ASN A 63 -1.08 17.90 8.59
C ASN A 63 -1.13 17.24 9.98
N GLY A 64 -1.99 16.24 10.18
CA GLY A 64 -2.19 15.57 11.47
C GLY A 64 -3.13 16.31 12.42
N ASP A 65 -3.71 17.45 12.03
CA ASP A 65 -4.70 18.17 12.85
C ASP A 65 -6.08 17.52 12.74
N LEU A 66 -6.93 17.70 13.76
CA LEU A 66 -8.32 17.21 13.72
C LEU A 66 -9.07 17.81 12.51
N TYR A 67 -9.62 16.93 11.66
CA TYR A 67 -10.47 17.30 10.54
C TYR A 67 -11.91 17.43 11.05
N ALA A 68 -12.37 18.67 11.16
CA ALA A 68 -13.60 18.98 11.88
C ALA A 68 -14.32 20.20 11.31
N ASP A 69 -15.65 20.14 11.33
CA ASP A 69 -16.47 21.33 11.19
C ASP A 69 -16.38 22.17 12.48
N ARG A 70 -16.18 23.48 12.33
CA ARG A 70 -16.00 24.41 13.46
C ARG A 70 -17.23 25.28 13.64
N PHE A 71 -17.75 25.28 14.86
CA PHE A 71 -18.85 26.12 15.31
C PHE A 71 -18.41 26.95 16.51
N TYR A 72 -19.21 27.95 16.87
CA TYR A 72 -18.86 28.87 17.95
C TYR A 72 -19.99 28.99 18.96
N THR A 73 -19.60 29.10 20.22
CA THR A 73 -20.53 29.44 21.29
C THR A 73 -20.91 30.91 21.25
N ASP A 74 -22.18 31.22 21.47
CA ASP A 74 -22.69 32.58 21.64
C ASP A 74 -22.34 33.18 23.02
N ASP A 75 -22.82 34.40 23.29
CA ASP A 75 -22.65 35.09 24.58
C ASP A 75 -23.26 34.36 25.80
N ASN A 76 -24.10 33.35 25.55
CA ASN A 76 -24.74 32.50 26.56
C ASN A 76 -24.10 31.10 26.63
N GLY A 77 -22.96 30.93 25.97
CA GLY A 77 -22.26 29.66 25.84
C GLY A 77 -23.05 28.54 25.18
N GLN A 78 -24.01 28.90 24.34
CA GLN A 78 -24.78 27.98 23.52
C GLN A 78 -24.18 27.87 22.13
N PHE A 79 -24.17 26.66 21.59
CA PHE A 79 -23.84 26.44 20.18
C PHE A 79 -25.03 25.79 19.48
N ASN A 80 -25.16 26.11 18.21
CA ASN A 80 -26.10 25.48 17.29
C ASN A 80 -25.33 25.14 16.02
N LEU A 81 -25.40 23.88 15.61
CA LEU A 81 -24.66 23.37 14.47
C LEU A 81 -25.53 22.48 13.60
N GLU A 82 -25.23 22.50 12.31
CA GLU A 82 -25.85 21.65 11.31
C GLU A 82 -24.75 20.83 10.64
N ILE A 83 -24.81 19.51 10.79
CA ILE A 83 -23.93 18.57 10.08
C ILE A 83 -24.71 17.89 8.96
N GLN A 84 -23.99 17.45 7.94
CA GLN A 84 -24.58 16.78 6.78
C GLN A 84 -25.39 15.54 7.22
N GLY A 85 -26.61 15.39 6.71
CA GLY A 85 -27.52 14.27 7.09
C GLY A 85 -27.00 12.87 6.75
N ALA A 86 -25.95 12.78 5.92
CA ALA A 86 -25.24 11.54 5.61
C ALA A 86 -24.17 11.17 6.67
N ALA A 87 -23.91 12.02 7.67
CA ALA A 87 -23.06 11.67 8.80
C ALA A 87 -23.70 10.48 9.54
N THR A 88 -22.99 9.36 9.55
CA THR A 88 -23.40 8.11 10.18
C THR A 88 -22.29 7.68 11.15
N GLY A 89 -22.66 7.11 12.30
CA GLY A 89 -21.70 6.65 13.31
C GLY A 89 -21.42 7.64 14.44
N SER A 90 -20.32 7.44 15.15
CA SER A 90 -19.96 8.18 16.37
C SER A 90 -19.32 9.54 16.05
N LEU A 91 -19.55 10.53 16.92
CA LEU A 91 -18.95 11.87 16.81
C LEU A 91 -18.18 12.24 18.08
N LEU A 92 -17.07 12.95 17.90
CA LEU A 92 -16.31 13.60 18.95
C LEU A 92 -16.46 15.11 18.85
N PHE A 93 -16.84 15.75 19.95
CA PHE A 93 -16.91 17.20 20.09
C PHE A 93 -15.70 17.67 20.89
N VAL A 94 -14.92 18.59 20.34
CA VAL A 94 -13.73 19.16 20.98
C VAL A 94 -13.88 20.67 21.10
N VAL A 95 -13.84 21.19 22.32
CA VAL A 95 -13.84 22.63 22.60
C VAL A 95 -12.39 23.09 22.71
N LYS A 96 -12.00 24.15 21.98
CA LYS A 96 -10.64 24.72 22.04
C LYS A 96 -10.64 26.18 22.48
N ALA A 97 -9.48 26.62 22.98
CA ALA A 97 -9.23 27.96 23.54
C ALA A 97 -9.28 29.14 22.55
N TYR A 98 -9.39 28.92 21.23
CA TYR A 98 -9.34 29.98 20.22
C TYR A 98 -10.37 29.82 19.11
N ASP A 99 -10.82 30.95 18.55
CA ASP A 99 -11.54 31.00 17.27
C ASP A 99 -10.57 31.11 16.06
N ASN A 100 -11.12 31.01 14.83
CA ASN A 100 -10.33 31.14 13.60
C ASN A 100 -9.70 32.53 13.38
N ASN A 101 -10.13 33.55 14.14
CA ASN A 101 -9.62 34.91 14.07
C ASN A 101 -8.56 35.20 15.15
N GLY A 102 -8.24 34.21 15.99
CA GLY A 102 -7.33 34.36 17.14
C GLY A 102 -7.98 34.99 18.38
N THR A 103 -9.31 35.14 18.41
CA THR A 103 -10.04 35.57 19.60
C THR A 103 -9.96 34.45 20.63
N LYS A 104 -9.50 34.79 21.84
CA LYS A 104 -9.44 33.85 22.96
C LYS A 104 -10.85 33.53 23.48
N THR A 105 -11.03 32.28 23.84
CA THR A 105 -12.20 31.80 24.58
C THR A 105 -12.24 32.51 25.93
N GLU A 106 -13.42 32.94 26.35
CA GLU A 106 -13.61 33.56 27.66
C GLU A 106 -14.53 32.69 28.52
N ILE A 107 -14.21 32.58 29.80
CA ILE A 107 -14.94 31.83 30.81
C ILE A 107 -15.57 32.82 31.78
N ARG A 108 -16.83 32.60 32.14
CA ARG A 108 -17.56 33.40 33.12
C ARG A 108 -17.38 32.82 34.50
N CYS A 109 -17.06 33.68 35.48
CA CYS A 109 -17.08 33.27 36.87
C CYS A 109 -18.53 33.05 37.35
N ALA A 110 -18.87 31.81 37.67
CA ALA A 110 -20.21 31.39 38.06
C ALA A 110 -20.41 31.16 39.56
N LEU A 111 -19.36 31.39 40.36
CA LEU A 111 -19.41 31.28 41.82
C LEU A 111 -19.76 32.62 42.46
N VAL A 112 -20.76 32.64 43.34
CA VAL A 112 -21.22 33.87 44.03
C VAL A 112 -20.10 34.55 44.81
N ASP A 113 -19.20 33.77 45.41
CA ASP A 113 -18.06 34.27 46.18
C ASP A 113 -16.82 34.60 45.31
N GLY A 114 -16.96 34.64 43.99
CA GLY A 114 -15.87 34.85 43.02
C GLY A 114 -15.03 33.60 42.72
N CYS A 115 -14.21 33.70 41.67
CA CYS A 115 -13.38 32.63 41.09
C CYS A 115 -11.91 33.06 41.00
N LEU A 116 -11.03 32.20 40.48
CA LEU A 116 -9.68 32.55 40.05
C LEU A 116 -9.60 32.50 38.51
N ASP A 117 -8.86 33.43 37.91
CA ASP A 117 -8.46 33.32 36.51
C ASP A 117 -7.22 32.42 36.35
N GLU A 118 -6.80 32.23 35.10
CA GLU A 118 -5.68 31.36 34.73
C GLU A 118 -4.30 31.93 35.13
N GLN A 119 -4.27 33.16 35.66
CA GLN A 119 -3.09 33.79 36.24
C GLN A 119 -3.14 33.82 37.78
N GLY A 120 -4.17 33.22 38.39
CA GLY A 120 -4.37 33.15 39.83
C GLY A 120 -4.92 34.44 40.46
N ALA A 121 -5.44 35.38 39.67
CA ALA A 121 -6.09 36.59 40.19
C ALA A 121 -7.59 36.36 40.43
N SER A 122 -8.15 37.08 41.40
CA SER A 122 -9.55 36.92 41.79
C SER A 122 -10.49 37.60 40.79
N VAL A 123 -11.49 36.84 40.32
CA VAL A 123 -12.53 37.28 39.41
C VAL A 123 -13.87 37.36 40.14
N ALA A 124 -14.58 38.48 40.00
CA ALA A 124 -15.89 38.68 40.61
C ALA A 124 -16.99 37.83 39.93
N TYR A 125 -18.03 37.48 40.68
CA TYR A 125 -19.21 36.78 40.15
C TYR A 125 -19.79 37.48 38.91
N GLY A 126 -19.99 36.72 37.84
CA GLY A 126 -20.55 37.18 36.57
C GLY A 126 -19.55 37.86 35.61
N ALA A 127 -18.33 38.13 36.04
CA ALA A 127 -17.26 38.67 35.19
C ALA A 127 -16.64 37.57 34.32
N TRP A 128 -16.13 37.97 33.15
CA TRP A 128 -15.47 37.11 32.17
C TRP A 128 -13.94 37.23 32.31
N TYR A 129 -13.23 36.14 32.09
CA TYR A 129 -11.76 36.06 32.03
C TYR A 129 -11.33 35.15 30.88
N GLU A 130 -10.11 35.33 30.37
CA GLU A 130 -9.58 34.52 29.27
C GLU A 130 -9.27 33.09 29.74
N ALA A 131 -9.65 32.10 28.92
CA ALA A 131 -9.27 30.71 29.12
C ALA A 131 -7.77 30.50 28.87
N HIS A 132 -7.21 29.44 29.47
CA HIS A 132 -5.83 29.04 29.23
C HIS A 132 -5.67 28.57 27.78
N ASP A 133 -4.47 28.73 27.21
CA ASP A 133 -4.20 28.38 25.81
C ASP A 133 -4.38 26.87 25.53
N GLU A 134 -4.23 26.05 26.57
CA GLU A 134 -4.43 24.59 26.55
C GLU A 134 -5.84 24.16 26.99
N PHE A 135 -6.77 25.10 27.18
CA PHE A 135 -8.14 24.75 27.58
C PHE A 135 -8.82 23.90 26.52
N GLU A 136 -9.13 22.66 26.89
CA GLU A 136 -9.76 21.68 26.01
C GLU A 136 -10.80 20.84 26.76
N LEU A 137 -11.99 20.67 26.17
CA LEU A 137 -13.05 19.79 26.69
C LEU A 137 -13.63 18.92 25.58
N TRP A 138 -13.97 17.69 25.92
CA TRP A 138 -14.38 16.64 25.00
C TRP A 138 -15.78 16.16 25.37
N ALA A 139 -16.53 15.74 24.37
CA ALA A 139 -17.72 14.93 24.54
C ALA A 139 -17.82 13.97 23.36
N ALA A 140 -18.22 12.74 23.59
CA ALA A 140 -18.41 11.75 22.53
C ALA A 140 -19.84 11.22 22.55
N VAL A 141 -20.42 11.05 21.36
CA VAL A 141 -21.72 10.40 21.17
C VAL A 141 -21.56 9.20 20.26
N ASN A 142 -22.21 8.10 20.61
CA ASN A 142 -22.06 6.81 19.94
C ASN A 142 -22.76 6.79 18.57
N ASP A 143 -23.79 7.62 18.36
CA ASP A 143 -24.57 7.71 17.12
C ASP A 143 -25.01 9.15 16.85
N ALA A 144 -24.59 9.70 15.71
CA ALA A 144 -24.93 11.06 15.27
C ALA A 144 -26.43 11.24 14.99
N GLN A 145 -27.13 10.21 14.50
CA GLN A 145 -28.50 10.37 13.99
C GLN A 145 -29.56 10.42 15.09
N SER A 146 -29.26 9.86 16.25
CA SER A 146 -30.16 9.86 17.41
C SER A 146 -30.02 11.09 18.30
N VAL A 147 -29.10 12.01 17.99
CA VAL A 147 -28.74 13.12 18.88
C VAL A 147 -29.24 14.46 18.34
N SER A 148 -29.97 15.19 19.19
CA SER A 148 -30.42 16.57 18.92
C SER A 148 -29.80 17.60 19.88
N GLN A 149 -29.17 17.13 20.96
CA GLN A 149 -28.53 17.96 21.96
C GLN A 149 -27.24 17.32 22.49
N VAL A 150 -26.16 18.10 22.56
CA VAL A 150 -24.86 17.70 23.13
C VAL A 150 -24.38 18.79 24.07
N ASN A 151 -24.14 18.45 25.34
CA ASN A 151 -23.61 19.39 26.33
C ASN A 151 -22.19 18.98 26.70
N ILE A 152 -21.27 19.93 26.72
CA ILE A 152 -19.85 19.70 26.95
C ILE A 152 -19.49 20.23 28.34
N SER A 153 -19.07 19.32 29.22
CA SER A 153 -18.73 19.57 30.62
C SER A 153 -17.47 18.78 31.03
N PRO A 154 -16.92 19.02 32.23
CA PRO A 154 -15.78 18.24 32.73
C PRO A 154 -16.11 16.74 32.78
N PHE A 155 -17.36 16.37 33.06
CA PHE A 155 -17.76 14.96 33.15
C PHE A 155 -17.93 14.30 31.79
N THR A 156 -18.38 15.03 30.78
CA THR A 156 -18.35 14.49 29.40
C THR A 156 -16.93 14.36 28.89
N TYR A 157 -16.02 15.23 29.36
CA TYR A 157 -14.59 15.13 29.06
C TYR A 157 -14.00 13.87 29.70
N LEU A 158 -14.25 13.63 31.00
CA LEU A 158 -13.84 12.39 31.67
C LEU A 158 -14.42 11.15 30.97
N ALA A 159 -15.71 11.17 30.58
CA ALA A 159 -16.34 10.06 29.86
C ALA A 159 -15.73 9.85 28.46
N ALA A 160 -15.51 10.91 27.68
CA ALA A 160 -14.89 10.82 26.37
C ALA A 160 -13.43 10.33 26.45
N LYS A 161 -12.68 10.78 27.47
CA LYS A 161 -11.32 10.29 27.72
C LYS A 161 -11.32 8.83 28.14
N LEU A 162 -12.24 8.38 28.99
CA LEU A 162 -12.41 6.96 29.30
C LEU A 162 -12.76 6.13 28.06
N ALA A 163 -13.70 6.59 27.24
CA ALA A 163 -14.08 5.93 25.99
C ALA A 163 -12.93 5.82 24.97
N PHE A 164 -11.94 6.69 25.10
CA PHE A 164 -10.70 6.71 24.31
C PHE A 164 -9.49 6.15 25.07
N SER A 165 -9.68 5.55 26.25
CA SER A 165 -8.59 4.99 27.04
C SER A 165 -8.65 3.47 27.06
N ASP A 166 -7.49 2.85 26.98
CA ASP A 166 -7.27 1.46 27.34
C ASP A 166 -6.38 1.39 28.58
N PHE A 167 -6.55 0.35 29.39
CA PHE A 167 -5.76 0.15 30.60
C PHE A 167 -4.80 -1.02 30.39
N GLN A 168 -3.53 -0.67 30.17
CA GLN A 168 -2.46 -1.60 29.88
C GLN A 168 -1.64 -1.91 31.12
N TRP A 169 -1.07 -3.11 31.18
CA TRP A 169 -0.17 -3.48 32.26
C TRP A 169 1.11 -2.63 32.23
N ASP A 170 1.46 -2.04 33.37
CA ASP A 170 2.56 -1.07 33.50
C ASP A 170 3.97 -1.68 33.50
N GLY A 171 4.07 -3.00 33.34
CA GLY A 171 5.34 -3.74 33.32
C GLY A 171 5.90 -4.06 34.72
N VAL A 172 5.21 -3.68 35.80
CA VAL A 172 5.66 -3.85 37.18
C VAL A 172 4.89 -4.98 37.86
N GLY A 173 5.48 -6.18 37.95
CA GLY A 173 4.89 -7.34 38.62
C GLY A 173 5.01 -8.64 37.82
N THR A 174 4.36 -9.70 38.27
CA THR A 174 4.23 -10.97 37.54
C THR A 174 2.81 -11.09 36.98
N CYS A 175 2.65 -10.94 35.67
CA CYS A 175 1.38 -11.21 34.99
C CYS A 175 1.32 -12.71 34.68
N ASN A 176 0.36 -13.43 35.25
CA ASN A 176 0.23 -14.87 35.07
C ASN A 176 -0.40 -15.14 33.70
N LYS A 177 0.31 -15.82 32.80
CA LYS A 177 -0.02 -15.98 31.37
C LYS A 177 -1.36 -16.67 31.06
N MET A 178 -2.13 -17.08 32.07
CA MET A 178 -3.39 -17.83 31.94
C MET A 178 -4.53 -17.29 32.81
N ASP A 179 -4.35 -16.16 33.52
CA ASP A 179 -5.40 -15.59 34.39
C ASP A 179 -5.51 -14.08 34.19
N GLU A 180 -6.65 -13.65 33.64
CA GLU A 180 -6.98 -12.26 33.28
C GLU A 180 -6.97 -11.31 34.49
N THR A 181 -7.00 -11.84 35.72
CA THR A 181 -7.22 -11.06 36.95
C THR A 181 -5.96 -10.65 37.72
N ASP A 182 -4.78 -11.11 37.32
CA ASP A 182 -3.56 -11.08 38.18
C ASP A 182 -2.50 -10.05 37.75
N CYS A 183 -2.78 -9.18 36.79
CA CYS A 183 -1.81 -8.18 36.31
C CYS A 183 -1.98 -6.87 37.10
N ALA A 184 -1.20 -6.73 38.17
CA ALA A 184 -1.19 -5.53 39.01
C ALA A 184 -0.50 -4.36 38.31
N GLY A 185 -1.10 -3.16 38.41
CA GLY A 185 -0.59 -1.92 37.83
C GLY A 185 -1.06 -1.70 36.40
N THR A 186 -1.93 -0.71 36.18
CA THR A 186 -2.36 -0.33 34.83
C THR A 186 -2.10 1.15 34.53
N ILE A 187 -1.63 1.43 33.32
CA ILE A 187 -1.50 2.78 32.75
C ILE A 187 -2.60 3.01 31.72
N ALA A 188 -3.16 4.22 31.71
CA ALA A 188 -4.09 4.64 30.68
C ALA A 188 -3.32 5.02 29.40
N VAL A 189 -3.69 4.42 28.27
CA VAL A 189 -3.15 4.77 26.95
C VAL A 189 -4.28 5.11 25.99
N ASN A 190 -4.01 5.96 25.01
CA ASN A 190 -4.99 6.29 23.98
C ASN A 190 -5.39 5.03 23.18
N SER A 191 -6.69 4.86 23.01
CA SER A 191 -7.33 3.70 22.40
C SER A 191 -8.12 4.10 21.15
N MET A 192 -9.28 3.49 20.96
CA MET A 192 -10.19 3.75 19.85
C MET A 192 -11.59 4.03 20.41
N PHE A 193 -12.24 5.01 19.80
CA PHE A 193 -13.66 5.19 20.01
C PHE A 193 -14.45 4.10 19.29
N THR A 194 -15.30 3.41 20.03
CA THR A 194 -16.34 2.53 19.48
C THR A 194 -17.69 3.01 19.98
N PRO A 195 -18.80 2.73 19.26
CA PRO A 195 -20.13 3.00 19.78
C PRO A 195 -20.35 2.42 21.19
N GLN A 196 -19.80 1.22 21.45
CA GLN A 196 -19.78 0.60 22.77
C GLN A 196 -18.99 1.40 23.79
N SER A 197 -17.71 1.71 23.54
CA SER A 197 -16.85 2.38 24.53
C SER A 197 -17.39 3.76 24.88
N ILE A 198 -17.97 4.47 23.91
CA ILE A 198 -18.65 5.75 24.13
C ILE A 198 -19.90 5.56 24.99
N HIS A 199 -20.73 4.56 24.68
CA HIS A 199 -21.96 4.32 25.42
C HIS A 199 -21.69 3.86 26.86
N GLU A 200 -20.75 2.91 27.04
CA GLU A 200 -20.32 2.40 28.33
C GLU A 200 -19.75 3.54 29.19
N ALA A 201 -18.82 4.34 28.67
CA ALA A 201 -18.21 5.41 29.45
C ALA A 201 -19.24 6.49 29.84
N ASN A 202 -20.16 6.85 28.94
CA ASN A 202 -21.22 7.81 29.22
C ASN A 202 -22.22 7.30 30.28
N THR A 203 -22.58 6.02 30.23
CA THR A 203 -23.52 5.40 31.19
C THR A 203 -22.85 5.05 32.52
N ARG A 204 -21.56 4.75 32.52
CA ARG A 204 -20.74 4.64 33.75
C ARG A 204 -20.69 5.98 34.47
N MET A 205 -20.40 7.06 33.73
CA MET A 205 -20.42 8.41 34.29
C MET A 205 -21.82 8.80 34.79
N GLN A 206 -22.88 8.42 34.07
CA GLN A 206 -24.26 8.60 34.52
C GLN A 206 -24.50 7.93 35.89
N ALA A 207 -24.09 6.67 36.04
CA ALA A 207 -24.23 5.92 37.28
C ALA A 207 -23.40 6.54 38.42
N MET A 208 -22.16 6.92 38.13
CA MET A 208 -21.24 7.55 39.09
C MET A 208 -21.77 8.88 39.61
N LEU A 209 -22.38 9.71 38.75
CA LEU A 209 -22.96 11.00 39.15
C LEU A 209 -24.38 10.88 39.74
N GLY A 210 -24.97 9.68 39.73
CA GLY A 210 -26.31 9.42 40.25
C GLY A 210 -27.45 9.95 39.36
N PHE A 211 -27.23 10.06 38.05
CA PHE A 211 -28.24 10.53 37.10
C PHE A 211 -29.22 9.41 36.74
N THR A 212 -30.52 9.70 36.78
CA THR A 212 -31.58 8.69 36.64
C THR A 212 -32.33 8.70 35.30
N SER A 213 -32.10 9.70 34.44
CA SER A 213 -32.84 9.85 33.17
C SER A 213 -31.98 9.53 31.96
N ASP A 214 -30.84 10.22 31.81
CA ASP A 214 -30.00 10.20 30.61
C ASP A 214 -28.52 10.39 31.01
N THR A 215 -27.63 10.27 30.03
CA THR A 215 -26.20 10.47 30.20
C THR A 215 -25.82 11.97 30.25
N PRO A 216 -24.69 12.34 30.87
CA PRO A 216 -24.28 13.74 31.02
C PRO A 216 -24.21 14.51 29.70
N VAL A 217 -23.82 13.84 28.61
CA VAL A 217 -23.73 14.45 27.27
C VAL A 217 -25.08 14.91 26.72
N LEU A 218 -26.19 14.28 27.12
CA LEU A 218 -27.54 14.63 26.68
C LEU A 218 -28.29 15.56 27.67
N ILE A 219 -27.83 15.65 28.92
CA ILE A 219 -28.49 16.46 29.95
C ILE A 219 -27.97 17.90 29.90
N LYS A 220 -28.84 18.86 29.56
CA LYS A 220 -28.52 20.28 29.68
C LYS A 220 -28.25 20.66 31.15
N PRO A 221 -27.03 21.12 31.52
CA PRO A 221 -26.71 21.52 32.88
C PRO A 221 -27.38 22.85 33.28
N TYR A 222 -27.72 22.99 34.57
CA TYR A 222 -28.18 24.25 35.15
C TYR A 222 -27.10 25.34 35.09
N SER A 223 -27.51 26.57 34.77
CA SER A 223 -26.65 27.76 34.79
C SER A 223 -27.23 28.85 35.69
N PRO A 224 -26.41 29.52 36.52
CA PRO A 224 -26.87 30.65 37.32
C PRO A 224 -27.18 31.90 36.49
N PHE A 225 -26.82 31.93 35.19
CA PHE A 225 -27.03 33.08 34.31
C PHE A 225 -27.94 32.80 33.11
N ALA A 226 -28.66 31.68 33.08
CA ALA A 226 -29.61 31.40 32.00
C ALA A 226 -30.68 32.52 31.90
N LEU A 227 -30.96 32.99 30.67
CA LEU A 227 -31.90 34.08 30.38
C LEU A 227 -33.38 33.70 30.63
N ASP A 228 -33.68 32.41 30.71
CA ASP A 228 -34.99 31.93 31.16
C ASP A 228 -35.00 31.99 32.68
N ASP A 229 -35.96 32.75 33.25
CA ASP A 229 -36.20 32.99 34.68
C ASP A 229 -35.61 31.88 35.57
N SER A 230 -35.03 32.23 36.72
CA SER A 230 -34.36 31.37 37.71
C SER A 230 -35.11 30.07 38.15
N ASN A 231 -36.31 29.83 37.63
CA ASN A 231 -37.10 28.60 37.61
C ASN A 231 -36.86 27.65 36.39
N SER A 232 -35.88 27.89 35.52
CA SER A 232 -35.66 27.13 34.27
C SER A 232 -34.98 25.76 34.41
N VAL A 233 -34.76 25.25 35.62
CA VAL A 233 -34.28 23.88 35.84
C VAL A 233 -35.39 22.90 35.45
N ALA A 234 -35.22 22.24 34.31
CA ALA A 234 -36.23 21.33 33.74
C ALA A 234 -36.31 19.97 34.47
N SER A 235 -35.26 19.56 35.19
CA SER A 235 -35.20 18.27 35.88
C SER A 235 -34.18 18.25 37.02
N LEU A 236 -34.31 17.25 37.91
CA LEU A 236 -33.32 16.98 38.96
C LEU A 236 -31.91 16.76 38.39
N ASN A 237 -31.78 16.00 37.31
CA ASN A 237 -30.47 15.71 36.70
C ASN A 237 -29.83 16.96 36.09
N SER A 238 -30.63 17.89 35.54
CA SER A 238 -30.11 19.20 35.09
C SER A 238 -29.56 20.03 36.25
N ALA A 239 -30.25 20.05 37.41
CA ALA A 239 -29.73 20.70 38.62
C ALA A 239 -28.44 20.03 39.11
N MET A 240 -28.41 18.70 39.16
CA MET A 240 -27.24 17.95 39.59
C MET A 240 -26.05 18.20 38.65
N HIS A 241 -26.23 18.01 37.34
CA HIS A 241 -25.19 18.25 36.33
C HIS A 241 -24.64 19.68 36.40
N GLY A 242 -25.53 20.66 36.60
CA GLY A 242 -25.12 22.05 36.73
C GLY A 242 -24.25 22.31 37.97
N LEU A 243 -24.74 21.93 39.16
CA LEU A 243 -24.01 22.11 40.42
C LEU A 243 -22.67 21.37 40.43
N LEU A 244 -22.64 20.14 39.91
CA LEU A 244 -21.41 19.35 39.80
C LEU A 244 -20.42 20.02 38.85
N THR A 245 -20.86 20.58 37.72
CA THR A 245 -19.93 21.23 36.77
C THR A 245 -19.30 22.49 37.37
N LEU A 246 -20.02 23.23 38.22
CA LEU A 246 -19.49 24.41 38.92
C LEU A 246 -18.39 24.06 39.93
N THR A 247 -18.26 22.79 40.33
CA THR A 247 -17.21 22.35 41.26
C THR A 247 -15.81 22.50 40.68
N LEU A 248 -15.65 22.53 39.34
CA LEU A 248 -14.36 22.77 38.71
C LEU A 248 -13.80 24.16 39.07
N GLN A 249 -14.61 25.21 38.91
CA GLN A 249 -14.22 26.57 39.31
C GLN A 249 -14.04 26.67 40.83
N TYR A 250 -14.86 25.95 41.60
CA TYR A 250 -14.79 25.99 43.06
C TYR A 250 -13.49 25.35 43.55
N ARG A 251 -13.09 24.21 42.98
CA ARG A 251 -11.84 23.53 43.34
C ARG A 251 -10.61 24.27 42.86
N ALA A 252 -10.62 24.81 41.64
CA ALA A 252 -9.56 25.69 41.17
C ALA A 252 -9.30 26.84 42.18
N LYS A 253 -10.37 27.45 42.69
CA LYS A 253 -10.28 28.47 43.75
C LYS A 253 -9.74 27.92 45.07
N GLN A 254 -10.28 26.82 45.58
CA GLN A 254 -9.88 26.26 46.89
C GLN A 254 -8.44 25.74 46.88
N ALA A 255 -8.00 25.14 45.79
CA ALA A 255 -6.65 24.63 45.59
C ALA A 255 -5.66 25.71 45.15
N ASN A 256 -6.13 26.92 44.82
CA ASN A 256 -5.33 27.99 44.23
C ASN A 256 -4.57 27.52 42.97
N GLN A 257 -5.31 26.88 42.07
CA GLN A 257 -4.85 26.30 40.81
C GLN A 257 -5.63 26.88 39.62
N THR A 258 -5.07 26.74 38.42
CA THR A 258 -5.77 27.02 37.16
C THR A 258 -6.89 25.99 36.92
N MET A 259 -7.86 26.31 36.06
CA MET A 259 -8.90 25.33 35.74
C MET A 259 -8.34 24.11 35.00
N VAL A 260 -7.36 24.33 34.11
CA VAL A 260 -6.71 23.23 33.37
C VAL A 260 -5.96 22.30 34.32
N ALA A 261 -5.14 22.84 35.23
CA ALA A 261 -4.43 22.00 36.21
C ALA A 261 -5.38 21.22 37.13
N THR A 262 -6.52 21.82 37.48
CA THR A 262 -7.56 21.13 38.28
C THR A 262 -8.18 19.99 37.47
N LEU A 263 -8.49 20.22 36.19
CA LEU A 263 -9.06 19.21 35.29
C LEU A 263 -8.08 18.05 35.03
N ASP A 264 -6.79 18.34 34.84
CA ASP A 264 -5.74 17.33 34.67
C ASP A 264 -5.57 16.50 35.95
N GLN A 265 -5.65 17.12 37.13
CA GLN A 265 -5.65 16.39 38.39
C GLN A 265 -6.86 15.45 38.51
N TRP A 266 -8.05 15.89 38.07
CA TRP A 266 -9.24 15.05 38.06
C TRP A 266 -9.10 13.87 37.09
N LEU A 267 -8.62 14.14 35.87
CA LEU A 267 -8.48 13.14 34.82
C LEU A 267 -7.35 12.15 35.14
N ASP A 268 -6.10 12.62 35.20
CA ASP A 268 -4.93 11.74 35.18
C ASP A 268 -4.57 11.26 36.57
N ALA A 269 -4.61 12.13 37.57
CA ALA A 269 -4.16 11.79 38.93
C ALA A 269 -5.21 11.05 39.77
N ALA A 270 -6.49 11.10 39.38
CA ALA A 270 -7.58 10.47 40.11
C ALA A 270 -8.40 9.50 39.25
N TYR A 271 -8.97 9.92 38.13
CA TYR A 271 -9.96 9.12 37.39
C TYR A 271 -9.33 8.01 36.54
N LEU A 272 -8.46 8.33 35.59
CA LEU A 272 -7.79 7.36 34.73
C LEU A 272 -6.80 6.48 35.51
N LYS A 273 -6.11 7.03 36.51
CA LYS A 273 -5.27 6.24 37.44
C LYS A 273 -6.05 5.12 38.12
N ASN A 274 -7.33 5.34 38.39
CA ASN A 274 -8.23 4.35 38.99
C ASN A 274 -9.17 3.72 37.95
N GLN A 275 -8.75 3.62 36.68
CA GLN A 275 -9.48 2.92 35.61
C GLN A 275 -10.89 3.46 35.31
N GLY A 276 -11.05 4.79 35.38
CA GLY A 276 -12.35 5.43 35.22
C GLY A 276 -13.25 5.28 36.45
N GLN A 277 -12.65 5.13 37.63
CA GLN A 277 -13.31 5.14 38.94
C GLN A 277 -12.74 6.26 39.81
N LEU A 278 -13.42 6.59 40.90
CA LEU A 278 -12.94 7.54 41.90
C LEU A 278 -13.02 6.90 43.27
N TYR A 279 -12.18 7.33 44.21
CA TYR A 279 -12.41 6.98 45.62
C TYR A 279 -13.76 7.53 46.09
N GLY A 280 -14.42 6.79 46.98
CA GLY A 280 -15.60 7.30 47.66
C GLY A 280 -15.25 8.46 48.58
N ASP A 281 -14.33 8.24 49.51
CA ASP A 281 -13.81 9.20 50.51
C ASP A 281 -12.33 8.88 50.77
N ASP A 282 -11.42 9.49 50.02
CA ASP A 282 -9.98 9.21 50.11
C ASP A 282 -9.43 9.74 51.43
N ALA A 283 -9.31 8.85 52.42
CA ALA A 283 -8.83 9.22 53.75
C ALA A 283 -7.37 9.71 53.75
N SER A 284 -6.62 9.51 52.67
CA SER A 284 -5.26 10.02 52.51
C SER A 284 -5.22 11.46 52.00
N ASP A 285 -6.33 11.98 51.46
CA ASP A 285 -6.45 13.31 50.84
C ASP A 285 -5.36 13.55 49.77
N THR A 286 -4.97 12.48 49.05
CA THR A 286 -3.91 12.54 48.03
C THR A 286 -4.44 12.66 46.62
N GLN A 287 -5.70 12.29 46.38
CA GLN A 287 -6.36 12.43 45.10
C GLN A 287 -7.77 12.98 45.26
N TRP A 288 -8.34 13.43 44.15
CA TRP A 288 -9.72 13.88 44.10
C TRP A 288 -10.69 12.69 44.21
N ASP A 289 -11.75 12.84 45.01
CA ASP A 289 -12.72 11.78 45.32
C ASP A 289 -14.18 12.24 45.17
N LEU A 290 -15.12 11.28 45.20
CA LEU A 290 -16.55 11.53 45.01
C LEU A 290 -17.15 12.35 46.14
N LYS A 291 -16.69 12.15 47.38
CA LYS A 291 -17.18 12.89 48.54
C LYS A 291 -16.87 14.36 48.42
N THR A 292 -15.64 14.69 48.05
CA THR A 292 -15.14 16.03 47.76
C THR A 292 -15.99 16.70 46.69
N LEU A 293 -16.25 16.01 45.57
CA LEU A 293 -17.12 16.50 44.51
C LEU A 293 -18.54 16.86 45.01
N TYR A 294 -19.17 15.97 45.79
CA TYR A 294 -20.52 16.24 46.32
C TYR A 294 -20.54 17.32 47.39
N ASP A 295 -19.55 17.36 48.28
CA ASP A 295 -19.44 18.37 49.33
C ASP A 295 -19.21 19.76 48.75
N ASP A 296 -18.46 19.87 47.64
CA ASP A 296 -18.32 21.12 46.89
C ASP A 296 -19.63 21.58 46.27
N ALA A 297 -20.35 20.66 45.63
CA ALA A 297 -21.65 20.97 45.04
C ALA A 297 -22.65 21.46 46.11
N ILE A 298 -22.60 20.88 47.32
CA ILE A 298 -23.37 21.33 48.48
C ILE A 298 -22.91 22.73 48.94
N ALA A 299 -21.60 22.98 49.01
CA ALA A 299 -21.05 24.27 49.38
C ALA A 299 -21.49 25.38 48.40
N ILE A 300 -21.42 25.11 47.10
CA ILE A 300 -21.88 26.02 46.04
C ILE A 300 -23.38 26.29 46.21
N TYR A 301 -24.20 25.26 46.39
CA TYR A 301 -25.65 25.41 46.62
C TYR A 301 -25.95 26.38 47.78
N ASN A 302 -25.21 26.28 48.89
CA ASN A 302 -25.45 27.12 50.08
C ASN A 302 -25.17 28.62 49.85
N THR A 303 -24.46 28.98 48.77
CA THR A 303 -24.21 30.38 48.38
C THR A 303 -25.34 30.98 47.52
N ILE A 304 -26.25 30.15 47.01
CA ILE A 304 -27.34 30.58 46.14
C ILE A 304 -28.45 31.23 46.98
N ALA A 305 -28.76 32.50 46.71
CA ALA A 305 -29.70 33.28 47.53
C ALA A 305 -31.16 32.79 47.48
N SER A 306 -31.59 32.18 46.37
CA SER A 306 -32.97 31.70 46.15
C SER A 306 -32.98 30.41 45.30
N PRO A 307 -32.57 29.25 45.83
CA PRO A 307 -32.55 28.00 45.07
C PRO A 307 -33.98 27.50 44.81
N ASN A 308 -34.22 26.94 43.63
CA ASN A 308 -35.49 26.30 43.30
C ASN A 308 -35.60 24.88 43.92
N ALA A 309 -36.77 24.25 43.75
CA ALA A 309 -37.05 22.93 44.32
C ALA A 309 -36.09 21.85 43.80
N PHE A 310 -35.74 21.85 42.51
CA PHE A 310 -34.82 20.86 41.92
C PHE A 310 -33.38 21.02 42.40
N LEU A 311 -32.90 22.25 42.58
CA LEU A 311 -31.58 22.51 43.19
C LEU A 311 -31.54 22.02 44.64
N THR A 312 -32.64 22.21 45.37
CA THR A 312 -32.76 21.71 46.76
C THR A 312 -32.74 20.18 46.78
N SER A 313 -33.51 19.53 45.89
CA SER A 313 -33.48 18.07 45.74
C SER A 313 -32.11 17.54 45.31
N ALA A 314 -31.39 18.24 44.42
CA ALA A 314 -30.04 17.86 44.03
C ALA A 314 -29.08 17.88 45.23
N LYS A 315 -29.12 18.97 46.02
CA LYS A 315 -28.33 19.08 47.25
C LYS A 315 -28.70 17.98 48.26
N ASP A 316 -29.97 17.64 48.41
CA ASP A 316 -30.39 16.56 49.33
C ASP A 316 -29.91 15.18 48.84
N SER A 317 -29.92 14.94 47.52
CA SER A 317 -29.31 13.74 46.93
C SER A 317 -27.80 13.69 47.19
N PHE A 318 -27.08 14.80 47.02
CA PHE A 318 -25.64 14.85 47.30
C PHE A 318 -25.33 14.58 48.78
N VAL A 319 -26.12 15.12 49.72
CA VAL A 319 -25.95 14.84 51.15
C VAL A 319 -26.18 13.35 51.43
N ALA A 320 -27.25 12.78 50.87
CA ALA A 320 -27.57 11.37 51.05
C ALA A 320 -26.45 10.46 50.50
N THR A 321 -25.88 10.78 49.34
CA THR A 321 -24.78 10.01 48.75
C THR A 321 -23.46 10.22 49.49
N SER A 322 -23.05 11.47 49.73
CA SER A 322 -21.78 11.84 50.40
C SER A 322 -21.60 11.16 51.77
N THR A 323 -22.70 10.95 52.51
CA THR A 323 -22.66 10.30 53.83
C THR A 323 -22.52 8.78 53.79
N THR A 324 -22.66 8.14 52.62
CA THR A 324 -22.55 6.68 52.45
C THR A 324 -21.26 6.25 51.75
N LEU A 325 -20.49 7.20 51.23
CA LEU A 325 -19.20 6.94 50.60
C LEU A 325 -18.16 6.47 51.63
N THR A 326 -17.25 5.61 51.17
CA THR A 326 -16.21 4.99 52.02
C THR A 326 -14.85 5.15 51.39
N ASN A 327 -13.78 4.91 52.16
CA ASN A 327 -12.41 4.91 51.68
C ASN A 327 -12.08 3.65 50.85
N ALA A 328 -12.75 3.54 49.71
CA ALA A 328 -12.58 2.51 48.70
C ALA A 328 -12.80 3.12 47.32
N VAL A 329 -12.11 2.57 46.32
CA VAL A 329 -12.36 2.89 44.89
C VAL A 329 -13.77 2.46 44.53
N SER A 330 -14.51 3.32 43.83
CA SER A 330 -15.85 3.01 43.34
C SER A 330 -15.84 1.86 42.34
N ASN A 331 -16.99 1.21 42.17
CA ASN A 331 -17.14 0.13 41.20
C ASN A 331 -18.42 0.33 40.38
N PHE A 332 -18.49 1.45 39.65
CA PHE A 332 -19.59 1.71 38.72
C PHE A 332 -19.31 1.05 37.37
N SER A 333 -20.30 0.39 36.79
CA SER A 333 -20.25 -0.19 35.45
C SER A 333 -21.19 0.57 34.51
N GLY A 334 -20.77 0.80 33.26
CA GLY A 334 -21.66 1.21 32.19
C GLY A 334 -22.58 0.08 31.72
N THR A 335 -23.51 0.41 30.84
CA THR A 335 -24.38 -0.56 30.16
C THR A 335 -23.85 -0.88 28.77
N ASP A 336 -24.28 -2.02 28.22
CA ASP A 336 -23.97 -2.39 26.85
C ASP A 336 -24.81 -1.60 25.83
N TYR A 337 -24.16 -1.18 24.75
CA TYR A 337 -24.78 -0.48 23.63
C TYR A 337 -25.65 -1.41 22.78
N SER A 338 -25.23 -2.66 22.59
CA SER A 338 -25.95 -3.69 21.83
C SER A 338 -25.96 -5.01 22.60
N ALA A 339 -27.13 -5.66 22.69
CA ALA A 339 -27.31 -6.95 23.34
C ALA A 339 -26.50 -8.09 22.69
N ASP A 340 -26.10 -7.93 21.43
CA ASP A 340 -25.38 -8.96 20.66
C ASP A 340 -23.85 -8.83 20.74
N LEU A 341 -23.31 -7.81 21.43
CA LEU A 341 -21.85 -7.57 21.46
C LEU A 341 -21.09 -8.74 22.10
N SER A 342 -21.62 -9.33 23.16
CA SER A 342 -21.02 -10.50 23.81
C SER A 342 -20.88 -11.69 22.85
N ASP A 343 -21.89 -11.92 22.01
CA ASP A 343 -21.87 -12.97 20.99
C ASP A 343 -20.85 -12.64 19.89
N GLN A 344 -20.77 -11.38 19.47
CA GLN A 344 -19.78 -10.91 18.49
C GLN A 344 -18.34 -11.06 19.00
N ILE A 345 -18.08 -10.70 20.27
CA ILE A 345 -16.75 -10.84 20.89
C ILE A 345 -16.41 -12.32 21.09
N THR A 346 -17.37 -13.15 21.51
CA THR A 346 -17.18 -14.60 21.62
C THR A 346 -16.81 -15.20 20.28
N ALA A 347 -17.50 -14.80 19.21
CA ALA A 347 -17.20 -15.23 17.86
C ALA A 347 -15.83 -14.73 17.38
N ALA A 348 -15.44 -13.49 17.73
CA ALA A 348 -14.13 -12.93 17.42
C ALA A 348 -12.98 -13.65 18.16
N LYS A 349 -13.17 -14.02 19.43
CA LYS A 349 -12.21 -14.85 20.19
C LYS A 349 -12.02 -16.22 19.55
N ALA A 350 -13.13 -16.88 19.21
CA ALA A 350 -13.11 -18.17 18.52
C ALA A 350 -12.43 -18.07 17.14
N PHE A 351 -12.68 -16.98 16.41
CA PHE A 351 -12.05 -16.71 15.13
C PHE A 351 -10.53 -16.58 15.25
N VAL A 352 -10.01 -15.81 16.20
CA VAL A 352 -8.54 -15.70 16.39
C VAL A 352 -7.92 -17.06 16.74
N ALA A 353 -8.58 -17.88 17.54
CA ALA A 353 -8.11 -19.24 17.82
C ALA A 353 -8.05 -20.11 16.53
N LYS A 354 -9.01 -19.94 15.61
CA LYS A 354 -8.94 -20.57 14.28
C LYS A 354 -7.77 -20.01 13.47
N VAL A 355 -7.57 -18.69 13.46
CA VAL A 355 -6.46 -18.04 12.74
C VAL A 355 -5.11 -18.55 13.22
N GLN A 356 -4.92 -18.72 14.54
CA GLN A 356 -3.72 -19.35 15.08
C GLN A 356 -3.55 -20.79 14.56
N GLY A 357 -4.64 -21.57 14.51
CA GLY A 357 -4.64 -22.89 13.88
C GLY A 357 -4.29 -22.85 12.39
N TRP A 358 -4.81 -21.88 11.65
CA TRP A 358 -4.50 -21.69 10.23
C TRP A 358 -3.02 -21.36 10.02
N PHE A 359 -2.43 -20.51 10.87
CA PHE A 359 -1.00 -20.22 10.82
C PHE A 359 -0.12 -21.43 11.21
N ILE A 360 -0.56 -22.28 12.14
CA ILE A 360 0.15 -23.54 12.47
C ILE A 360 0.08 -24.52 11.29
N ASP A 361 -1.09 -24.70 10.70
CA ASP A 361 -1.28 -25.51 9.50
C ASP A 361 -0.46 -24.99 8.33
N TYR A 362 -0.29 -23.69 8.28
CA TYR A 362 0.52 -22.99 7.32
C TYR A 362 2.03 -23.27 7.52
N GLU A 363 2.53 -23.22 8.76
CA GLU A 363 3.90 -23.63 9.12
C GLU A 363 4.15 -25.11 8.80
N THR A 364 3.16 -25.96 9.06
CA THR A 364 3.25 -27.42 8.89
C THR A 364 2.87 -27.92 7.50
N LYS A 365 2.38 -27.04 6.62
CA LYS A 365 1.93 -27.31 5.24
C LYS A 365 0.72 -28.26 5.14
N ASP A 366 -0.12 -28.32 6.17
CA ASP A 366 -1.19 -29.32 6.31
C ASP A 366 -2.62 -28.77 6.03
N PHE A 367 -2.83 -27.44 5.95
CA PHE A 367 -4.07 -26.71 5.56
C PHE A 367 -5.45 -27.23 6.06
N ASN A 368 -5.51 -28.27 6.89
CA ASN A 368 -6.70 -29.02 7.29
C ASN A 368 -7.69 -28.22 8.17
N ALA A 369 -7.21 -27.25 8.92
CA ALA A 369 -7.97 -26.31 9.73
C ALA A 369 -8.52 -25.15 8.89
N PHE A 370 -7.89 -24.85 7.75
CA PHE A 370 -8.36 -23.83 6.82
C PHE A 370 -9.40 -24.38 5.85
N LEU A 371 -9.18 -25.60 5.33
CA LEU A 371 -10.06 -26.31 4.40
C LEU A 371 -11.06 -27.22 5.14
N ASP A 372 -12.06 -27.75 4.43
CA ASP A 372 -12.78 -28.94 4.88
C ASP A 372 -11.95 -30.21 4.59
N ALA A 373 -12.27 -31.30 5.30
CA ALA A 373 -11.46 -32.53 5.29
C ALA A 373 -11.41 -33.23 3.93
N ASP A 374 -12.50 -33.14 3.15
CA ASP A 374 -12.60 -33.76 1.83
C ASP A 374 -11.75 -32.97 0.82
N THR A 375 -11.91 -31.64 0.79
CA THR A 375 -11.12 -30.71 -0.05
C THR A 375 -9.63 -30.81 0.26
N ALA A 376 -9.25 -30.92 1.54
CA ALA A 376 -7.85 -31.05 1.93
C ALA A 376 -7.20 -32.35 1.40
N THR A 377 -7.94 -33.47 1.46
CA THR A 377 -7.46 -34.76 0.95
C THR A 377 -7.31 -34.74 -0.57
N GLU A 378 -8.29 -34.17 -1.28
CA GLU A 378 -8.28 -34.06 -2.73
C GLU A 378 -7.16 -33.13 -3.21
N LEU A 379 -6.96 -31.99 -2.55
CA LEU A 379 -5.86 -31.07 -2.84
C LEU A 379 -4.49 -31.76 -2.66
N ALA A 380 -4.29 -32.49 -1.57
CA ALA A 380 -3.03 -33.19 -1.32
C ALA A 380 -2.72 -34.24 -2.40
N GLN A 381 -3.73 -34.98 -2.87
CA GLN A 381 -3.55 -35.93 -3.96
C GLN A 381 -3.29 -35.21 -5.30
N PHE A 382 -3.99 -34.11 -5.57
CA PHE A 382 -3.81 -33.32 -6.77
C PHE A 382 -2.42 -32.68 -6.85
N GLU A 383 -1.86 -32.22 -5.72
CA GLU A 383 -0.48 -31.70 -5.65
C GLU A 383 0.56 -32.77 -6.05
N ILE A 384 0.41 -34.02 -5.57
CA ILE A 384 1.30 -35.13 -5.93
C ILE A 384 1.24 -35.40 -7.44
N ASP A 385 0.03 -35.45 -8.00
CA ASP A 385 -0.16 -35.69 -9.43
C ASP A 385 0.42 -34.52 -10.25
N TRP A 386 0.22 -33.27 -9.80
CA TRP A 386 0.75 -32.06 -10.43
C TRP A 386 2.27 -32.01 -10.45
N GLU A 387 2.94 -32.33 -9.34
CA GLU A 387 4.40 -32.40 -9.28
C GLU A 387 4.95 -33.44 -10.26
N ALA A 388 4.32 -34.62 -10.35
CA ALA A 388 4.70 -35.65 -11.31
C ALA A 388 4.49 -35.18 -12.77
N PHE A 389 3.41 -34.44 -13.04
CA PHE A 389 3.12 -33.86 -14.35
C PHE A 389 4.14 -32.77 -14.74
N GLN A 390 4.44 -31.82 -13.84
CA GLN A 390 5.41 -30.75 -14.09
C GLN A 390 6.81 -31.31 -14.41
N ALA A 391 7.27 -32.30 -13.65
CA ALA A 391 8.58 -32.92 -13.86
C ALA A 391 8.74 -33.56 -15.25
N ASN A 392 7.64 -34.02 -15.86
CA ASN A 392 7.64 -34.66 -17.17
C ASN A 392 7.36 -33.68 -18.32
N LEU A 393 6.49 -32.68 -18.12
CA LEU A 393 5.96 -31.81 -19.18
C LEU A 393 6.48 -30.38 -19.20
N GLY A 394 7.13 -29.89 -18.12
CA GLY A 394 7.74 -28.55 -18.09
C GLY A 394 8.68 -28.32 -19.29
N PRO A 395 9.71 -29.17 -19.48
CA PRO A 395 10.65 -29.06 -20.59
C PRO A 395 10.04 -29.22 -22.00
N GLN A 396 8.78 -29.66 -22.10
CA GLN A 396 8.14 -29.99 -23.38
C GLN A 396 7.58 -28.77 -24.10
N LEU A 397 7.25 -27.70 -23.38
CA LEU A 397 6.82 -26.45 -24.01
C LEU A 397 7.93 -25.89 -24.91
N GLN A 398 9.16 -25.91 -24.42
CA GLN A 398 10.34 -25.51 -25.17
C GLN A 398 10.55 -26.39 -26.42
N THR A 399 10.31 -27.71 -26.32
CA THR A 399 10.45 -28.63 -27.47
C THR A 399 9.47 -28.35 -28.61
N VAL A 400 8.35 -27.68 -28.37
CA VAL A 400 7.42 -27.23 -29.42
C VAL A 400 7.78 -25.82 -29.90
N PHE A 401 8.03 -24.92 -28.95
CA PHE A 401 8.24 -23.51 -29.22
C PHE A 401 9.49 -23.25 -30.06
N LEU A 402 10.61 -23.85 -29.67
CA LEU A 402 11.92 -23.61 -30.29
C LEU A 402 11.94 -24.01 -31.79
N PRO A 403 11.45 -25.20 -32.20
CA PRO A 403 11.29 -25.54 -33.61
C PRO A 403 10.39 -24.55 -34.38
N MET A 404 9.32 -24.04 -33.77
CA MET A 404 8.44 -23.06 -34.41
C MET A 404 9.17 -21.74 -34.69
N VAL A 405 9.89 -21.17 -33.72
CA VAL A 405 10.63 -19.91 -33.91
C VAL A 405 11.83 -20.07 -34.86
N GLN A 406 12.58 -21.18 -34.76
CA GLN A 406 13.70 -21.47 -35.66
C GLN A 406 13.24 -21.69 -37.12
N MET A 407 12.08 -22.32 -37.32
CA MET A 407 11.50 -22.47 -38.66
C MET A 407 11.14 -21.12 -39.28
N VAL A 408 10.62 -20.17 -38.48
CA VAL A 408 10.30 -18.81 -38.95
C VAL A 408 11.55 -18.01 -39.26
N ASP A 409 12.55 -18.05 -38.38
CA ASP A 409 13.84 -17.38 -38.59
C ASP A 409 14.55 -17.91 -39.85
N TYR A 410 14.60 -19.24 -40.03
CA TYR A 410 15.07 -19.85 -41.28
C TYR A 410 14.28 -19.38 -42.51
N SER A 411 12.96 -19.30 -42.41
CA SER A 411 12.09 -18.87 -43.52
C SER A 411 12.37 -17.41 -43.91
N LEU A 412 12.59 -16.52 -42.94
CA LEU A 412 12.96 -15.12 -43.18
C LEU A 412 14.31 -15.01 -43.90
N LYS A 413 15.32 -15.74 -43.42
CA LYS A 413 16.65 -15.79 -44.05
C LYS A 413 16.58 -16.36 -45.46
N CYS A 414 15.82 -17.44 -45.68
CA CYS A 414 15.63 -17.99 -47.02
C CYS A 414 15.04 -16.94 -47.97
N LEU A 415 13.96 -16.29 -47.55
CA LEU A 415 13.24 -15.36 -48.42
C LEU A 415 14.02 -14.07 -48.68
N ALA A 416 14.87 -13.63 -47.74
CA ALA A 416 15.81 -12.53 -47.95
C ALA A 416 16.78 -12.80 -49.12
N ASN A 417 17.13 -14.07 -49.37
CA ASN A 417 18.08 -14.47 -50.41
C ASN A 417 17.43 -14.82 -51.76
N GLN A 418 16.21 -14.35 -52.04
CA GLN A 418 15.46 -14.59 -53.28
C GLN A 418 16.05 -13.92 -54.55
N SER A 419 17.26 -14.30 -54.94
CA SER A 419 17.70 -14.16 -56.34
C SER A 419 17.67 -15.53 -57.04
N GLY A 420 16.48 -15.99 -57.42
CA GLY A 420 16.26 -17.17 -58.28
C GLY A 420 15.61 -18.40 -57.62
N SER A 421 15.28 -19.41 -58.43
CA SER A 421 14.51 -20.62 -58.05
C SER A 421 15.21 -21.58 -57.06
N ASN A 422 16.41 -21.24 -56.58
CA ASN A 422 17.22 -22.02 -55.64
C ASN A 422 17.58 -21.24 -54.35
N ALA A 423 16.83 -20.19 -54.01
CA ALA A 423 17.18 -19.23 -52.94
C ALA A 423 17.41 -19.83 -51.54
N CYS A 424 16.72 -20.91 -51.15
CA CYS A 424 16.94 -21.55 -49.83
C CYS A 424 18.18 -22.48 -49.79
N SER A 425 18.74 -22.90 -50.93
CA SER A 425 19.77 -23.95 -50.95
C SER A 425 21.18 -23.46 -50.54
N THR A 426 21.39 -22.15 -50.50
CA THR A 426 22.63 -21.52 -50.01
C THR A 426 22.66 -21.37 -48.49
N ILE A 427 21.50 -21.38 -47.82
CA ILE A 427 21.38 -21.19 -46.36
C ILE A 427 21.23 -22.52 -45.62
N SER A 428 20.72 -23.55 -46.30
CA SER A 428 20.53 -24.90 -45.73
C SER A 428 21.81 -25.56 -45.20
N GLY A 429 23.00 -24.99 -45.45
CA GLY A 429 24.28 -25.44 -44.88
C GLY A 429 24.95 -24.45 -43.92
N SER A 430 24.38 -23.26 -43.69
CA SER A 430 24.93 -22.23 -42.79
C SER A 430 24.03 -21.90 -41.60
N TYR A 431 22.73 -22.20 -41.67
CA TYR A 431 21.84 -22.09 -40.52
C TYR A 431 22.10 -23.24 -39.54
N VAL A 432 22.38 -22.91 -38.30
CA VAL A 432 22.59 -23.89 -37.22
C VAL A 432 21.30 -23.98 -36.43
N PHE A 433 20.57 -25.08 -36.61
CA PHE A 433 19.49 -25.45 -35.71
C PHE A 433 20.10 -26.00 -34.41
N GLU A 434 19.41 -25.78 -33.30
CA GLU A 434 19.83 -26.31 -32.00
C GLU A 434 19.77 -27.83 -31.96
N ASP A 435 18.71 -28.41 -32.56
CA ASP A 435 18.73 -29.81 -32.97
C ASP A 435 19.61 -29.96 -34.22
N ALA A 436 20.81 -30.50 -34.03
CA ALA A 436 21.77 -30.75 -35.10
C ALA A 436 21.26 -31.71 -36.20
N THR A 437 20.14 -32.41 -35.97
CA THR A 437 19.51 -33.32 -36.94
C THR A 437 18.31 -32.70 -37.65
N ALA A 438 17.95 -31.46 -37.33
CA ALA A 438 16.84 -30.75 -37.93
C ALA A 438 17.17 -30.22 -39.34
N SER A 439 16.15 -30.14 -40.19
CA SER A 439 16.24 -29.56 -41.52
C SER A 439 14.91 -28.96 -41.96
N VAL A 440 14.96 -27.93 -42.81
CA VAL A 440 13.76 -27.31 -43.39
C VAL A 440 13.82 -27.41 -44.91
N THR A 441 12.79 -28.01 -45.51
CA THR A 441 12.58 -28.05 -46.95
C THR A 441 11.60 -26.97 -47.39
N PHE A 442 11.83 -26.36 -48.56
CA PHE A 442 10.97 -25.31 -49.11
C PHE A 442 10.37 -25.72 -50.46
N ASP A 443 9.05 -25.76 -50.54
CA ASP A 443 8.29 -25.89 -51.77
C ASP A 443 7.99 -24.51 -52.36
N SER A 444 8.82 -24.10 -53.33
CA SER A 444 8.68 -22.83 -54.05
C SER A 444 7.38 -22.66 -54.83
N THR A 445 6.67 -23.75 -55.17
CA THR A 445 5.43 -23.69 -55.96
C THR A 445 4.24 -23.27 -55.10
N ASN A 446 4.20 -23.77 -53.86
CA ASN A 446 3.12 -23.48 -52.92
C ASN A 446 3.53 -22.47 -51.82
N ASN A 447 4.80 -22.03 -51.82
CA ASN A 447 5.41 -21.19 -50.78
C ASN A 447 5.28 -21.81 -49.38
N ILE A 448 5.55 -23.11 -49.29
CA ILE A 448 5.41 -23.92 -48.07
C ILE A 448 6.77 -24.33 -47.56
N PHE A 449 7.00 -24.13 -46.27
CA PHE A 449 8.14 -24.64 -45.53
C PHE A 449 7.71 -25.88 -44.72
N THR A 450 8.58 -26.89 -44.67
CA THR A 450 8.38 -28.11 -43.88
C THR A 450 9.62 -28.40 -43.04
N TYR A 451 9.45 -28.45 -41.72
CA TYR A 451 10.49 -28.82 -40.77
C TYR A 451 10.48 -30.32 -40.53
N ASN A 452 11.66 -30.93 -40.45
CA ASN A 452 11.84 -32.34 -40.11
C ASN A 452 13.03 -32.49 -39.16
N SER A 453 12.92 -33.38 -38.17
CA SER A 453 14.01 -33.78 -37.27
C SER A 453 14.12 -35.31 -37.24
N THR A 454 15.33 -35.85 -37.13
CA THR A 454 15.51 -37.29 -36.88
C THR A 454 15.67 -37.62 -35.39
N ALA A 455 16.04 -36.64 -34.57
CA ALA A 455 16.01 -36.75 -33.11
C ALA A 455 14.57 -36.74 -32.56
N GLN A 456 13.66 -36.08 -33.27
CA GLN A 456 12.23 -36.04 -32.99
C GLN A 456 11.44 -36.44 -34.25
N PRO A 457 11.40 -37.74 -34.61
CA PRO A 457 10.85 -38.20 -35.88
C PRO A 457 9.35 -37.94 -36.04
N ASP A 458 8.63 -37.74 -34.93
CA ASP A 458 7.19 -37.44 -34.91
C ASP A 458 6.89 -35.93 -34.90
N THR A 459 7.91 -35.06 -34.86
CA THR A 459 7.75 -33.60 -34.98
C THR A 459 7.53 -33.21 -36.44
N HIS A 460 6.30 -32.79 -36.78
CA HIS A 460 5.93 -32.34 -38.11
C HIS A 460 5.41 -30.90 -38.09
N LEU A 461 6.16 -29.97 -38.68
CA LEU A 461 5.73 -28.58 -38.85
C LEU A 461 5.64 -28.25 -40.33
N ARG A 462 4.50 -27.67 -40.74
CA ARG A 462 4.32 -27.16 -42.09
C ARG A 462 3.65 -25.80 -42.05
N GLY A 463 4.19 -24.84 -42.79
CA GLY A 463 3.65 -23.48 -42.76
C GLY A 463 4.05 -22.63 -43.96
N SER A 464 3.50 -21.42 -44.02
CA SER A 464 3.78 -20.45 -45.08
C SER A 464 3.99 -19.06 -44.50
N LEU A 465 4.95 -18.32 -45.04
CA LEU A 465 5.22 -16.93 -44.66
C LEU A 465 4.48 -15.97 -45.59
N LEU A 466 3.73 -15.03 -45.01
CA LEU A 466 2.91 -14.04 -45.71
C LEU A 466 3.29 -12.62 -45.29
N ASN A 467 3.26 -11.67 -46.23
CA ASN A 467 3.31 -10.24 -45.89
C ASN A 467 1.98 -9.83 -45.26
N SER A 468 2.05 -9.14 -44.13
CA SER A 468 0.88 -8.74 -43.35
C SER A 468 0.63 -7.23 -43.39
N ASP A 469 1.61 -6.45 -43.83
CA ASP A 469 1.54 -5.01 -44.03
C ASP A 469 1.95 -4.62 -45.47
N GLU A 470 1.66 -3.37 -45.84
CA GLU A 470 1.97 -2.82 -47.17
C GLU A 470 3.47 -2.52 -47.35
N ASN A 471 4.18 -2.18 -46.27
CA ASN A 471 5.61 -1.85 -46.29
C ASN A 471 6.50 -3.11 -46.20
N GLY A 472 5.92 -4.28 -45.94
CA GLY A 472 6.63 -5.55 -45.83
C GLY A 472 7.48 -5.70 -44.57
N LEU A 473 7.32 -4.82 -43.59
CA LEU A 473 8.03 -4.85 -42.29
C LEU A 473 7.35 -5.81 -41.30
N ILE A 474 6.11 -6.22 -41.55
CA ILE A 474 5.37 -7.19 -40.75
C ILE A 474 5.15 -8.46 -41.57
N LYS A 475 5.74 -9.57 -41.12
CA LYS A 475 5.52 -10.90 -41.70
C LYS A 475 4.67 -11.73 -40.74
N THR A 476 3.79 -12.58 -41.28
CA THR A 476 3.08 -13.59 -40.47
C THR A 476 3.35 -14.96 -41.06
N PHE A 477 3.89 -15.86 -40.24
CA PHE A 477 4.02 -17.27 -40.55
C PHE A 477 2.79 -18.01 -40.03
N LYS A 478 2.06 -18.70 -40.91
CA LYS A 478 0.88 -19.49 -40.55
C LYS A 478 1.22 -20.98 -40.63
N PHE A 479 0.96 -21.72 -39.56
CA PHE A 479 1.06 -23.18 -39.56
C PHE A 479 -0.19 -23.77 -40.20
N LEU A 480 0.01 -24.64 -41.19
CA LEU A 480 -1.09 -25.18 -42.02
C LEU A 480 -1.67 -26.47 -41.44
N ASP A 481 -0.90 -27.17 -40.60
CA ASP A 481 -1.29 -28.39 -39.91
C ASP A 481 -1.14 -28.19 -38.39
N ASP A 482 -1.74 -29.08 -37.59
CA ASP A 482 -1.49 -29.14 -36.15
C ASP A 482 0.01 -29.41 -35.92
N VAL A 483 0.61 -28.65 -35.00
CA VAL A 483 2.00 -28.85 -34.58
C VAL A 483 1.99 -29.86 -33.45
N GLU A 484 2.57 -31.03 -33.69
CA GLU A 484 2.61 -32.14 -32.73
C GLU A 484 4.06 -32.52 -32.45
N VAL A 485 4.41 -32.68 -31.17
CA VAL A 485 5.69 -33.20 -30.70
C VAL A 485 5.39 -34.34 -29.73
N ILE A 486 5.99 -35.51 -29.99
CA ILE A 486 5.81 -36.72 -29.17
C ILE A 486 7.18 -37.23 -28.75
N ASN A 487 7.37 -37.52 -27.46
CA ASN A 487 8.57 -38.18 -26.96
C ASN A 487 8.27 -39.07 -25.73
N SER A 488 9.33 -39.52 -25.04
CA SER A 488 9.20 -40.40 -23.88
C SER A 488 8.53 -39.77 -22.66
N ALA A 489 8.45 -38.43 -22.60
CA ALA A 489 7.84 -37.72 -21.49
C ALA A 489 6.35 -37.41 -21.73
N GLY A 490 5.94 -37.24 -22.99
CA GLY A 490 4.55 -36.95 -23.32
C GLY A 490 4.28 -36.54 -24.76
N GLN A 491 3.11 -35.96 -24.97
CA GLN A 491 2.64 -35.38 -26.24
C GLN A 491 2.25 -33.92 -26.02
N ALA A 492 2.80 -33.03 -26.84
CA ALA A 492 2.38 -31.64 -26.94
C ALA A 492 1.75 -31.39 -28.32
N THR A 493 0.60 -30.70 -28.36
CA THR A 493 -0.13 -30.43 -29.59
C THR A 493 -0.67 -29.01 -29.62
N VAL A 494 -0.17 -28.20 -30.56
CA VAL A 494 -0.72 -26.86 -30.88
C VAL A 494 -1.64 -27.00 -32.08
N GLN A 495 -2.92 -26.74 -31.88
CA GLN A 495 -3.93 -26.92 -32.90
C GLN A 495 -3.97 -25.74 -33.86
N SER A 496 -3.94 -26.03 -35.16
CA SER A 496 -4.10 -25.08 -36.25
C SER A 496 -5.31 -25.49 -37.09
N ARG A 497 -6.49 -24.92 -36.76
CA ARG A 497 -7.79 -25.34 -37.33
C ARG A 497 -8.37 -24.27 -38.26
N THR A 498 -9.39 -24.62 -39.03
CA THR A 498 -10.08 -23.70 -39.94
C THR A 498 -10.73 -22.48 -39.27
N SER A 499 -10.97 -22.51 -37.96
CA SER A 499 -11.50 -21.41 -37.16
C SER A 499 -10.43 -20.43 -36.63
N GLY A 500 -9.15 -20.74 -36.82
CA GLY A 500 -8.01 -19.93 -36.35
C GLY A 500 -6.70 -20.72 -36.49
N TYR A 501 -5.72 -20.15 -37.19
CA TYR A 501 -4.42 -20.78 -37.39
C TYR A 501 -3.48 -20.42 -36.25
N ALA A 502 -2.68 -21.39 -35.80
CA ALA A 502 -1.47 -21.06 -35.04
C ALA A 502 -0.57 -20.20 -35.94
N SER A 503 -0.01 -19.13 -35.39
CA SER A 503 0.80 -18.21 -36.20
C SER A 503 1.85 -17.48 -35.39
N LEU A 504 2.93 -17.10 -36.08
CA LEU A 504 3.98 -16.24 -35.57
C LEU A 504 4.00 -14.97 -36.41
N LYS A 505 3.74 -13.82 -35.79
CA LYS A 505 3.88 -12.51 -36.42
C LYS A 505 5.22 -11.90 -36.03
N VAL A 506 5.97 -11.44 -37.02
CA VAL A 506 7.32 -10.92 -36.86
C VAL A 506 7.36 -9.48 -37.34
N THR A 507 7.90 -8.58 -36.52
CA THR A 507 8.15 -7.18 -36.87
C THR A 507 9.64 -7.00 -37.13
N LEU A 508 9.97 -6.47 -38.32
CA LEU A 508 11.34 -6.22 -38.77
C LEU A 508 11.70 -4.75 -38.60
N GLY A 509 12.95 -4.45 -38.27
CA GLY A 509 13.48 -3.07 -38.25
C GLY A 509 13.61 -2.50 -39.66
N GLU A 510 13.99 -3.35 -40.62
CA GLU A 510 14.10 -3.01 -42.03
C GLU A 510 13.52 -4.09 -42.94
N THR A 511 13.30 -3.74 -44.21
CA THR A 511 12.90 -4.72 -45.23
C THR A 511 13.99 -5.75 -45.47
N LEU A 512 13.61 -7.01 -45.73
CA LEU A 512 14.56 -8.11 -45.94
C LEU A 512 15.51 -7.84 -47.13
N GLN A 513 16.81 -7.97 -46.90
CA GLN A 513 17.86 -7.80 -47.92
C GLN A 513 18.72 -9.05 -48.06
N ALA A 514 19.14 -9.37 -49.29
CA ALA A 514 19.97 -10.53 -49.57
C ALA A 514 21.34 -10.41 -48.88
N GLY A 515 21.78 -11.49 -48.22
CA GLY A 515 23.05 -11.53 -47.50
C GLY A 515 23.13 -10.74 -46.19
N VAL A 516 22.04 -10.11 -45.75
CA VAL A 516 21.95 -9.39 -44.47
C VAL A 516 21.10 -10.20 -43.50
N GLU A 517 21.55 -10.36 -42.26
CA GLU A 517 20.76 -11.03 -41.21
C GLU A 517 19.47 -10.22 -40.96
N PRO A 518 18.29 -10.85 -40.99
CA PRO A 518 17.04 -10.16 -40.71
C PRO A 518 17.05 -9.51 -39.33
N GLU A 519 16.85 -8.19 -39.27
CA GLU A 519 16.73 -7.47 -38.01
C GLU A 519 15.33 -7.63 -37.42
N ILE A 520 15.11 -8.72 -36.69
CA ILE A 520 13.84 -9.01 -36.06
C ILE A 520 13.74 -8.25 -34.72
N LYS A 521 12.77 -7.34 -34.61
CA LYS A 521 12.55 -6.52 -33.40
C LYS A 521 11.54 -7.15 -32.43
N ARG A 522 10.56 -7.89 -32.93
CA ARG A 522 9.46 -8.45 -32.10
C ARG A 522 8.87 -9.70 -32.74
N ILE A 523 8.52 -10.68 -31.92
CA ILE A 523 7.83 -11.92 -32.32
C ILE A 523 6.57 -12.07 -31.47
N GLU A 524 5.41 -12.22 -32.10
CA GLU A 524 4.11 -12.46 -31.45
C GLU A 524 3.63 -13.86 -31.85
N VAL A 525 3.56 -14.78 -30.89
CA VAL A 525 3.06 -16.13 -31.06
C VAL A 525 1.60 -16.18 -30.65
N VAL A 526 0.74 -16.64 -31.55
CA VAL A 526 -0.69 -16.85 -31.30
C VAL A 526 -0.96 -18.34 -31.27
N ILE A 527 -1.52 -18.81 -30.14
CA ILE A 527 -1.78 -20.21 -29.83
C ILE A 527 -3.31 -20.39 -29.66
N PRO A 528 -4.04 -20.74 -30.72
CA PRO A 528 -5.49 -20.93 -30.62
C PRO A 528 -5.88 -21.98 -29.59
N LYS A 529 -5.14 -23.09 -29.57
CA LYS A 529 -5.26 -24.13 -28.56
C LYS A 529 -3.98 -24.94 -28.44
N LEU A 530 -3.49 -25.11 -27.22
CA LEU A 530 -2.40 -26.02 -26.88
C LEU A 530 -2.95 -27.13 -25.98
N THR A 531 -2.50 -28.36 -26.19
CA THR A 531 -2.82 -29.51 -25.32
C THR A 531 -1.55 -30.26 -24.98
N LEU A 532 -1.32 -30.47 -23.69
CA LEU A 532 -0.18 -31.20 -23.14
C LEU A 532 -0.68 -32.45 -22.43
N LYS A 533 -0.11 -33.62 -22.75
CA LYS A 533 -0.48 -34.92 -22.16
C LYS A 533 0.75 -35.69 -21.72
N SER A 534 0.78 -36.12 -20.46
CA SER A 534 1.91 -36.88 -19.92
C SER A 534 1.88 -38.34 -20.39
N ALA A 535 3.06 -38.94 -20.58
CA ALA A 535 3.21 -40.37 -20.92
C ALA A 535 3.16 -41.31 -19.70
N ASP A 536 3.13 -40.76 -18.48
CA ASP A 536 3.19 -41.51 -17.20
C ASP A 536 1.92 -42.30 -16.84
N GLY A 537 0.82 -42.12 -17.57
CA GLY A 537 -0.44 -42.79 -17.30
C GLY A 537 -1.26 -42.18 -16.16
N SER A 538 -0.89 -41.00 -15.64
CA SER A 538 -1.66 -40.20 -14.66
C SER A 538 -3.07 -39.86 -15.16
N GLY A 539 -3.27 -39.78 -16.47
CA GLY A 539 -4.51 -39.31 -17.07
C GLY A 539 -4.67 -37.79 -17.04
N MET A 540 -3.69 -37.06 -16.50
CA MET A 540 -3.70 -35.61 -16.46
C MET A 540 -3.34 -34.98 -17.80
N TYR A 541 -4.03 -33.90 -18.14
CA TYR A 541 -3.70 -33.08 -19.30
C TYR A 541 -4.01 -31.61 -19.07
N TYR A 542 -3.17 -30.75 -19.63
CA TYR A 542 -3.32 -29.30 -19.58
C TYR A 542 -3.76 -28.78 -20.96
N THR A 543 -4.78 -27.93 -20.99
CA THR A 543 -5.28 -27.32 -22.22
C THR A 543 -5.30 -25.81 -22.11
N VAL A 544 -4.56 -25.11 -22.97
CA VAL A 544 -4.62 -23.64 -23.14
C VAL A 544 -5.54 -23.31 -24.30
N THR A 545 -6.34 -22.26 -24.19
CA THR A 545 -7.19 -21.74 -25.29
C THR A 545 -6.90 -20.26 -25.47
N ASP A 546 -6.74 -19.80 -26.72
CA ASP A 546 -6.44 -18.40 -27.05
C ASP A 546 -5.18 -17.84 -26.34
N GLY A 547 -4.16 -18.67 -26.18
CA GLY A 547 -2.90 -18.27 -25.58
C GLY A 547 -2.06 -17.37 -26.49
N SER A 548 -1.20 -16.55 -25.89
CA SER A 548 -0.24 -15.72 -26.62
C SER A 548 1.09 -15.58 -25.89
N ILE A 549 2.17 -15.50 -26.67
CA ILE A 549 3.52 -15.23 -26.16
C ILE A 549 4.11 -14.13 -27.02
N VAL A 550 4.63 -13.08 -26.40
CA VAL A 550 5.29 -11.98 -27.09
C VAL A 550 6.74 -11.95 -26.66
N LEU A 551 7.63 -11.98 -27.65
CA LEU A 551 9.06 -11.79 -27.47
C LEU A 551 9.50 -10.44 -28.02
N GLN A 552 10.47 -9.84 -27.34
CA GLN A 552 11.07 -8.57 -27.72
C GLN A 552 12.57 -8.77 -27.95
N GLY A 553 13.05 -8.30 -29.10
CA GLY A 553 14.46 -8.37 -29.46
C GLY A 553 15.26 -7.25 -28.79
N ALA A 554 16.45 -7.60 -28.31
CA ALA A 554 17.43 -6.69 -27.70
C ALA A 554 18.84 -7.00 -28.24
N SER A 555 19.67 -5.96 -28.30
CA SER A 555 21.07 -6.03 -28.73
C SER A 555 21.99 -5.52 -27.62
N ASP A 556 23.21 -6.04 -27.54
CA ASP A 556 24.24 -5.53 -26.64
C ASP A 556 25.11 -4.48 -27.37
N PRO A 557 25.06 -3.19 -26.98
CA PRO A 557 25.84 -2.14 -27.62
C PRO A 557 27.36 -2.30 -27.47
N VAL A 558 27.83 -3.06 -26.47
CA VAL A 558 29.26 -3.39 -26.29
C VAL A 558 29.70 -4.48 -27.27
N ARG A 559 28.74 -5.27 -27.78
CA ARG A 559 28.96 -6.38 -28.73
C ARG A 559 28.02 -6.27 -29.95
N PRO A 560 28.16 -5.22 -30.78
CA PRO A 560 27.25 -4.95 -31.89
C PRO A 560 27.30 -5.97 -33.04
N ALA A 561 28.28 -6.89 -33.02
CA ALA A 561 28.41 -7.96 -34.00
C ALA A 561 27.66 -9.24 -33.62
N GLU A 562 27.22 -9.35 -32.36
CA GLU A 562 26.44 -10.50 -31.88
C GLU A 562 24.98 -10.40 -32.35
N PRO A 563 24.27 -11.53 -32.51
CA PRO A 563 22.88 -11.52 -32.93
C PRO A 563 21.97 -10.88 -31.89
N ILE A 564 20.81 -10.40 -32.36
CA ILE A 564 19.71 -9.97 -31.49
C ILE A 564 19.23 -11.18 -30.68
N HIS A 565 19.13 -11.00 -29.37
CA HIS A 565 18.56 -11.98 -28.44
C HIS A 565 17.13 -11.57 -28.09
N PHE A 566 16.29 -12.55 -27.83
CA PHE A 566 14.87 -12.34 -27.54
C PHE A 566 14.59 -12.60 -26.08
N ASN A 567 13.85 -11.68 -25.46
CA ASN A 567 13.31 -11.87 -24.12
C ASN A 567 11.82 -12.03 -24.17
N VAL A 568 11.27 -12.76 -23.21
CA VAL A 568 9.84 -12.79 -22.97
C VAL A 568 9.38 -11.39 -22.58
N HIS A 569 8.53 -10.77 -23.41
CA HIS A 569 7.89 -9.50 -23.09
C HIS A 569 6.55 -9.72 -22.39
N SER A 570 5.76 -10.68 -22.86
CA SER A 570 4.54 -11.09 -22.17
C SER A 570 4.16 -12.52 -22.47
N ILE A 571 3.53 -13.18 -21.50
CA ILE A 571 2.92 -14.51 -21.62
C ILE A 571 1.48 -14.39 -21.13
N ASP A 572 0.54 -14.89 -21.93
CA ASP A 572 -0.87 -15.03 -21.55
C ASP A 572 -1.32 -16.44 -21.92
N LEU A 573 -1.46 -17.31 -20.91
CA LEU A 573 -1.81 -18.72 -21.08
C LEU A 573 -3.03 -19.07 -20.21
N PRO A 574 -4.25 -18.71 -20.65
CA PRO A 574 -5.46 -19.14 -19.98
C PRO A 574 -5.75 -20.59 -20.35
N GLY A 575 -5.81 -21.45 -19.36
CA GLY A 575 -5.95 -22.87 -19.55
C GLY A 575 -6.69 -23.59 -18.44
N GLN A 576 -6.77 -24.90 -18.58
CA GLN A 576 -7.42 -25.79 -17.64
C GLN A 576 -6.59 -27.08 -17.52
N LEU A 577 -6.29 -27.45 -16.29
CA LEU A 577 -5.71 -28.74 -15.94
C LEU A 577 -6.84 -29.68 -15.53
N VAL A 578 -6.84 -30.90 -16.08
CA VAL A 578 -7.90 -31.89 -15.84
C VAL A 578 -7.29 -33.21 -15.39
N ASN A 579 -7.82 -33.78 -14.31
CA ASN A 579 -7.53 -35.12 -13.82
C ASN A 579 -8.85 -35.89 -13.60
N GLY A 580 -9.24 -36.73 -14.54
CA GLY A 580 -10.53 -37.44 -14.46
C GLY A 580 -11.73 -36.47 -14.46
N ALA A 581 -12.41 -36.37 -13.30
CA ALA A 581 -13.53 -35.44 -13.11
C ALA A 581 -13.09 -34.08 -12.54
N ASP A 582 -11.95 -34.03 -11.86
CA ASP A 582 -11.43 -32.85 -11.20
C ASP A 582 -10.77 -31.90 -12.19
N LYS A 583 -10.96 -30.60 -11.95
CA LYS A 583 -10.48 -29.55 -12.84
C LYS A 583 -9.92 -28.38 -12.04
N VAL A 584 -8.85 -27.80 -12.56
CA VAL A 584 -8.31 -26.52 -12.09
C VAL A 584 -8.21 -25.58 -13.28
N ASP A 585 -8.95 -24.48 -13.23
CA ASP A 585 -8.79 -23.39 -14.19
C ASP A 585 -7.51 -22.61 -13.82
N VAL A 586 -6.63 -22.40 -14.79
CA VAL A 586 -5.31 -21.80 -14.61
C VAL A 586 -5.21 -20.56 -15.50
N GLY A 587 -4.98 -19.40 -14.92
CA GLY A 587 -4.62 -18.18 -15.63
C GLY A 587 -3.19 -17.80 -15.30
N ILE A 588 -2.31 -17.74 -16.31
CA ILE A 588 -0.96 -17.21 -16.17
C ILE A 588 -0.84 -16.01 -17.08
N LEU A 589 -0.67 -14.83 -16.47
CA LEU A 589 -0.37 -13.59 -17.16
C LEU A 589 0.94 -13.04 -16.61
N LEU A 590 1.89 -12.79 -17.48
CA LEU A 590 3.18 -12.20 -17.13
C LEU A 590 3.52 -11.10 -18.13
N THR A 591 4.04 -9.98 -17.63
CA THR A 591 4.59 -8.90 -18.45
C THR A 591 5.96 -8.49 -17.89
N ALA A 592 6.92 -8.36 -18.78
CA ALA A 592 8.27 -7.91 -18.48
C ALA A 592 8.34 -6.38 -18.39
N ASN A 593 9.18 -5.89 -17.49
CA ASN A 593 9.41 -4.46 -17.30
C ASN A 593 10.28 -3.85 -18.40
N ASN A 594 11.34 -4.54 -18.80
CA ASN A 594 12.42 -4.00 -19.64
C ASN A 594 12.91 -5.00 -20.70
N ALA A 595 12.02 -5.83 -21.25
CA ALA A 595 12.37 -6.86 -22.25
C ALA A 595 13.05 -6.33 -23.53
N ASN A 596 12.86 -5.07 -23.90
CA ASN A 596 13.60 -4.44 -25.01
C ASN A 596 15.02 -4.00 -24.66
N ASN A 597 15.34 -3.94 -23.36
CA ASN A 597 16.55 -3.35 -22.81
C ASN A 597 17.28 -4.33 -21.88
N PHE A 598 17.22 -5.63 -22.18
CA PHE A 598 17.95 -6.70 -21.49
C PHE A 598 18.56 -7.64 -22.53
N TYR A 599 19.82 -8.05 -22.38
CA TYR A 599 20.44 -8.98 -23.35
C TYR A 599 20.57 -10.36 -22.72
N GLY A 600 19.65 -11.26 -23.06
CA GLY A 600 19.60 -12.63 -22.50
C GLY A 600 20.80 -13.48 -22.88
N GLN A 601 21.03 -14.59 -22.16
CA GLN A 601 22.15 -15.50 -22.41
C GLN A 601 21.99 -16.25 -23.75
N GLU A 602 20.77 -16.68 -24.06
CA GLU A 602 20.43 -17.43 -25.27
C GLU A 602 19.74 -16.53 -26.30
N ARG A 603 19.85 -16.91 -27.59
CA ARG A 603 19.22 -16.14 -28.68
C ARG A 603 17.70 -16.14 -28.55
N PHE A 604 17.09 -17.28 -28.25
CA PHE A 604 15.68 -17.40 -27.92
C PHE A 604 15.59 -17.79 -26.45
N PRO A 605 14.62 -17.26 -25.69
CA PRO A 605 14.54 -17.55 -24.27
C PRO A 605 14.09 -18.99 -24.05
N ASP A 606 14.51 -19.56 -22.93
CA ASP A 606 13.87 -20.75 -22.39
C ASP A 606 12.47 -20.37 -21.89
N LEU A 607 11.45 -21.12 -22.29
CA LEU A 607 10.09 -20.95 -21.81
C LEU A 607 9.75 -21.88 -20.64
N ASP A 608 10.73 -22.63 -20.15
CA ASP A 608 10.60 -23.43 -18.94
C ASP A 608 10.30 -22.51 -17.75
N PHE A 609 9.03 -22.50 -17.38
CA PHE A 609 8.56 -21.84 -16.17
C PHE A 609 8.39 -22.92 -15.11
N VAL A 610 9.39 -23.06 -14.25
CA VAL A 610 9.35 -24.04 -13.15
C VAL A 610 9.20 -23.29 -11.84
N TRP A 611 7.94 -23.17 -11.42
CA TRP A 611 7.61 -22.72 -10.07
C TRP A 611 7.17 -23.91 -9.23
N TYR A 612 8.02 -24.33 -8.30
CA TYR A 612 7.72 -25.45 -7.41
C TYR A 612 6.67 -25.03 -6.38
N GLY A 613 5.69 -25.90 -6.13
CA GLY A 613 4.73 -25.71 -5.04
C GLY A 613 5.41 -25.56 -3.67
N ALA A 614 6.56 -26.20 -3.48
CA ALA A 614 7.40 -26.03 -2.29
C ALA A 614 7.95 -24.60 -2.15
N ASP A 615 8.25 -23.91 -3.25
CA ASP A 615 8.78 -22.54 -3.25
C ASP A 615 7.66 -21.52 -3.09
N ILE A 616 6.46 -21.76 -3.64
CA ILE A 616 5.25 -20.99 -3.29
C ILE A 616 4.99 -21.11 -1.78
N LYS A 617 5.04 -22.34 -1.23
CA LYS A 617 4.86 -22.58 0.21
C LYS A 617 5.97 -21.92 1.04
N ARG A 618 7.22 -21.88 0.58
CA ARG A 618 8.33 -21.17 1.27
C ARG A 618 8.19 -19.65 1.21
N PHE A 619 7.78 -19.13 0.05
CA PHE A 619 7.58 -17.70 -0.16
C PHE A 619 6.48 -17.17 0.76
N VAL A 620 5.36 -17.89 0.82
CA VAL A 620 4.26 -17.56 1.73
C VAL A 620 4.72 -17.77 3.22
N GLN A 621 5.80 -18.53 3.47
CA GLN A 621 6.38 -18.86 4.79
C GLN A 621 7.41 -17.84 5.26
N PHE A 622 7.66 -16.77 4.49
CA PHE A 622 8.59 -15.70 4.83
C PHE A 622 10.01 -16.22 5.13
N ASP A 623 10.40 -17.30 4.45
CA ASP A 623 11.77 -17.81 4.50
C ASP A 623 12.67 -16.91 3.62
N GLU A 624 13.78 -16.41 4.18
CA GLU A 624 14.74 -15.50 3.53
C GLU A 624 15.42 -16.12 2.27
N THR A 625 15.22 -17.42 2.01
CA THR A 625 15.89 -18.17 0.93
C THR A 625 15.05 -18.35 -0.35
N GLY A 626 14.04 -17.50 -0.55
CA GLY A 626 12.82 -17.82 -1.29
C GLY A 626 12.85 -18.05 -2.80
N LEU A 627 13.92 -17.77 -3.54
CA LEU A 627 13.94 -17.89 -5.03
C LEU A 627 15.18 -18.60 -5.58
N ASP A 628 16.03 -19.17 -4.72
CA ASP A 628 17.33 -19.71 -5.13
C ASP A 628 17.24 -20.95 -6.05
N GLY A 629 16.08 -21.61 -6.08
CA GLY A 629 15.81 -22.81 -6.89
C GLY A 629 14.78 -22.62 -8.02
N THR A 630 14.14 -21.45 -8.13
CA THR A 630 13.11 -21.17 -9.14
C THR A 630 13.75 -20.71 -10.44
N ASP A 631 13.35 -21.32 -11.56
CA ASP A 631 13.71 -20.85 -12.90
C ASP A 631 12.50 -20.13 -13.51
N PHE A 632 12.65 -18.82 -13.70
CA PHE A 632 11.63 -17.96 -14.25
C PHE A 632 11.92 -17.63 -15.72
N ALA A 633 12.28 -18.59 -16.56
CA ALA A 633 12.43 -18.34 -18.00
C ALA A 633 13.36 -17.14 -18.31
N GLY A 634 14.42 -16.96 -17.51
CA GLY A 634 15.37 -15.85 -17.61
C GLY A 634 14.99 -14.54 -16.90
N PHE A 635 13.83 -14.43 -16.24
CA PHE A 635 13.51 -13.29 -15.36
C PHE A 635 14.43 -13.27 -14.14
N LEU A 636 14.81 -12.06 -13.68
CA LEU A 636 15.78 -11.83 -12.60
C LEU A 636 17.19 -12.40 -12.85
N ALA A 637 17.48 -12.85 -14.07
CA ALA A 637 18.82 -13.21 -14.49
C ALA A 637 19.65 -11.96 -14.80
N LEU A 638 20.97 -12.09 -14.67
CA LEU A 638 21.91 -11.09 -15.17
C LEU A 638 21.98 -11.14 -16.71
N PRO A 639 22.30 -10.02 -17.38
CA PRO A 639 22.53 -10.03 -18.82
C PRO A 639 23.72 -10.92 -19.19
N SER A 640 23.73 -11.42 -20.43
CA SER A 640 24.78 -12.30 -20.94
C SER A 640 26.18 -11.70 -20.78
N ASP A 641 27.11 -12.49 -20.26
CA ASP A 641 28.51 -12.11 -20.03
C ASP A 641 28.72 -10.87 -19.14
N VAL A 642 27.70 -10.45 -18.39
CA VAL A 642 27.82 -9.45 -17.32
C VAL A 642 28.14 -10.17 -16.00
N VAL A 643 29.15 -9.68 -15.29
CA VAL A 643 29.49 -10.11 -13.93
C VAL A 643 29.44 -8.89 -13.03
N LEU A 644 28.91 -9.05 -11.81
CA LEU A 644 28.91 -7.99 -10.80
C LEU A 644 30.32 -7.44 -10.58
N GLY A 645 30.48 -6.12 -10.67
CA GLY A 645 31.77 -5.44 -10.55
C GLY A 645 32.70 -5.58 -11.77
N GLU A 646 32.19 -5.95 -12.95
CA GLU A 646 32.99 -5.88 -14.18
C GLU A 646 33.44 -4.45 -14.50
N THR A 647 34.63 -4.32 -15.09
CA THR A 647 35.16 -3.05 -15.61
C THR A 647 35.34 -3.13 -17.11
N LEU A 648 34.73 -2.20 -17.84
CA LEU A 648 34.92 -2.05 -19.28
C LEU A 648 35.99 -0.99 -19.55
N ILE A 649 37.10 -1.43 -20.15
CA ILE A 649 38.29 -0.59 -20.34
C ILE A 649 38.10 0.37 -21.54
N GLY A 650 38.33 1.67 -21.31
CA GLY A 650 38.37 2.73 -22.30
C GLY A 650 37.10 2.86 -23.12
N LYS A 651 35.92 2.64 -22.50
CA LYS A 651 34.63 2.64 -23.20
C LYS A 651 33.90 3.97 -23.17
N VAL A 652 34.28 4.90 -22.30
CA VAL A 652 33.76 6.27 -22.34
C VAL A 652 34.80 7.17 -22.99
N GLU A 653 34.44 7.86 -24.06
CA GLU A 653 35.29 8.85 -24.73
C GLU A 653 34.69 10.25 -24.55
N TYR A 654 35.51 11.21 -24.11
CA TYR A 654 35.12 12.60 -24.06
C TYR A 654 35.40 13.29 -25.39
N ASN A 655 34.38 13.86 -26.02
CA ASN A 655 34.50 14.54 -27.32
C ASN A 655 33.94 15.96 -27.25
N GLU A 656 34.59 16.90 -27.95
CA GLU A 656 34.14 18.29 -28.08
C GLU A 656 33.76 18.64 -29.52
N VAL A 657 32.66 19.38 -29.69
CA VAL A 657 32.23 19.92 -30.98
C VAL A 657 32.01 21.42 -30.86
N THR A 658 32.80 22.21 -31.58
CA THR A 658 32.76 23.67 -31.50
C THR A 658 31.83 24.34 -32.52
N SER A 659 31.05 23.56 -33.28
CA SER A 659 30.16 24.10 -34.32
C SER A 659 28.79 23.45 -34.33
N PHE A 660 27.75 24.24 -34.10
CA PHE A 660 26.35 23.78 -34.19
C PHE A 660 26.00 23.19 -35.56
N ALA A 661 26.63 23.68 -36.64
CA ALA A 661 26.40 23.17 -37.98
C ALA A 661 26.81 21.70 -38.14
N ALA A 662 27.82 21.25 -37.38
CA ALA A 662 28.34 19.89 -37.40
C ALA A 662 27.46 18.88 -36.63
N MET A 663 26.45 19.35 -35.87
CA MET A 663 25.55 18.47 -35.12
C MET A 663 24.55 17.76 -36.03
N THR A 664 24.09 16.58 -35.61
CA THR A 664 23.07 15.80 -36.32
C THR A 664 21.70 16.49 -36.28
N ASP A 665 20.87 16.24 -37.28
CA ASP A 665 19.52 16.84 -37.34
C ASP A 665 18.61 16.37 -36.19
N ASN A 666 18.81 15.13 -35.70
CA ASN A 666 18.12 14.59 -34.53
C ASN A 666 18.46 15.41 -33.27
N PHE A 667 19.73 15.70 -33.03
CA PHE A 667 20.15 16.54 -31.91
C PHE A 667 19.63 17.97 -32.04
N LYS A 668 19.72 18.58 -33.23
CA LYS A 668 19.23 19.95 -33.48
C LYS A 668 17.74 20.06 -33.17
N THR A 669 16.97 19.05 -33.57
CA THR A 669 15.53 18.97 -33.30
C THR A 669 15.25 18.81 -31.81
N ALA A 670 15.97 17.91 -31.12
CA ALA A 670 15.75 17.64 -29.70
C ALA A 670 16.20 18.77 -28.77
N SER A 671 17.30 19.45 -29.10
CA SER A 671 17.80 20.61 -28.35
C SER A 671 16.94 21.86 -28.52
N GLY A 672 16.11 21.92 -29.57
CA GLY A 672 15.28 23.08 -29.90
C GLY A 672 16.07 24.31 -30.38
N LEU A 673 17.38 24.18 -30.58
CA LEU A 673 18.25 25.25 -31.04
C LEU A 673 18.13 25.43 -32.56
N SER A 674 18.09 26.67 -33.04
CA SER A 674 17.92 26.96 -34.47
C SER A 674 19.21 27.47 -35.13
N SER A 675 19.90 28.44 -34.51
CA SER A 675 21.20 28.96 -34.97
C SER A 675 21.86 29.80 -33.87
N PRO A 676 22.39 29.19 -32.80
CA PRO A 676 23.01 29.92 -31.71
C PRO A 676 24.24 30.73 -32.17
N VAL A 677 24.42 31.94 -31.64
CA VAL A 677 25.57 32.82 -31.97
C VAL A 677 26.86 32.39 -31.25
N ALA A 678 26.74 31.66 -30.16
CA ALA A 678 27.83 30.97 -29.46
C ALA A 678 27.37 29.56 -29.10
N PHE A 679 28.21 28.56 -29.33
CA PHE A 679 27.90 27.16 -29.13
C PHE A 679 29.17 26.38 -28.78
N GLU A 680 29.13 25.70 -27.65
CA GLU A 680 30.11 24.69 -27.24
C GLU A 680 29.38 23.43 -26.83
N TYR A 681 29.85 22.28 -27.30
CA TYR A 681 29.28 20.98 -27.04
C TYR A 681 30.38 20.05 -26.55
N GLY A 682 30.12 19.36 -25.45
CA GLY A 682 30.98 18.32 -24.91
C GLY A 682 30.14 17.10 -24.60
N GLU A 683 30.61 15.91 -24.94
CA GLU A 683 29.92 14.65 -24.66
C GLU A 683 30.85 13.62 -24.04
N LEU A 684 30.31 12.86 -23.10
CA LEU A 684 30.81 11.55 -22.72
C LEU A 684 30.06 10.53 -23.57
N LYS A 685 30.74 10.02 -24.59
CA LYS A 685 30.21 9.02 -25.51
C LYS A 685 30.56 7.62 -25.01
N TYR A 686 29.58 6.72 -24.99
CA TYR A 686 29.74 5.34 -24.53
C TYR A 686 28.95 4.37 -25.42
N PRO A 687 29.16 3.05 -25.31
CA PRO A 687 28.41 2.08 -26.09
C PRO A 687 26.90 2.25 -25.90
N GLY A 688 26.17 2.50 -26.99
CA GLY A 688 24.71 2.64 -27.00
C GLY A 688 24.17 4.04 -26.65
N GLY A 689 25.01 5.01 -26.31
CA GLY A 689 24.53 6.33 -25.95
C GLY A 689 25.59 7.41 -25.70
N SER A 690 25.12 8.58 -25.30
CA SER A 690 25.99 9.65 -24.83
C SER A 690 25.31 10.55 -23.80
N THR A 691 26.12 11.14 -22.93
CA THR A 691 25.71 12.19 -22.01
C THR A 691 26.46 13.45 -22.39
N SER A 692 25.74 14.53 -22.76
CA SER A 692 26.35 15.75 -23.23
C SER A 692 25.87 17.00 -22.52
N LEU A 693 26.74 18.01 -22.53
CA LEU A 693 26.46 19.35 -22.08
C LEU A 693 26.61 20.30 -23.26
N VAL A 694 25.71 21.26 -23.32
CA VAL A 694 25.65 22.24 -24.41
C VAL A 694 25.62 23.63 -23.79
N ILE A 695 26.67 24.40 -24.01
CA ILE A 695 26.72 25.81 -23.61
C ILE A 695 26.42 26.67 -24.84
N PHE A 696 25.42 27.55 -24.75
CA PHE A 696 24.97 28.31 -25.90
C PHE A 696 24.48 29.72 -25.55
N LYS A 697 24.41 30.57 -26.59
CA LYS A 697 23.71 31.86 -26.60
C LYS A 697 22.90 31.99 -27.89
N GLU A 698 21.63 32.35 -27.80
CA GLU A 698 20.83 32.64 -28.99
C GLU A 698 21.13 34.03 -29.57
N ASN A 699 21.37 35.01 -28.71
CA ASN A 699 21.80 36.36 -29.09
C ASN A 699 23.05 36.79 -28.30
N ASN A 700 23.82 37.75 -28.85
CA ASN A 700 25.04 38.24 -28.20
C ASN A 700 24.80 38.92 -26.85
N SER A 701 23.58 39.40 -26.60
CA SER A 701 23.16 40.01 -25.34
C SER A 701 22.77 39.00 -24.27
N ASP A 702 22.58 37.73 -24.63
CA ASP A 702 22.01 36.74 -23.73
C ASP A 702 23.07 36.23 -22.75
N THR A 703 22.63 35.93 -21.52
CA THR A 703 23.47 35.19 -20.58
C THR A 703 23.78 33.82 -21.16
N PRO A 704 25.00 33.29 -20.98
CA PRO A 704 25.31 31.94 -21.43
C PRO A 704 24.39 30.94 -20.71
N MET A 705 23.75 30.10 -21.49
CA MET A 705 22.86 29.05 -21.02
C MET A 705 23.55 27.70 -21.18
N VAL A 706 23.25 26.77 -20.29
CA VAL A 706 23.66 25.36 -20.39
C VAL A 706 22.44 24.47 -20.39
N MET A 707 22.45 23.43 -21.23
CA MET A 707 21.50 22.33 -21.15
C MET A 707 22.25 21.00 -21.14
N GLN A 708 21.63 20.01 -20.51
CA GLN A 708 22.10 18.64 -20.52
C GLN A 708 21.28 17.86 -21.55
N CYS A 709 21.95 17.08 -22.38
CA CYS A 709 21.31 16.20 -23.35
C CYS A 709 21.78 14.76 -23.13
N LEU A 710 20.87 13.82 -23.31
CA LEU A 710 21.11 12.38 -23.25
C LEU A 710 20.71 11.77 -24.58
N SER A 711 21.54 10.87 -25.11
CA SER A 711 21.26 10.08 -26.30
C SER A 711 21.26 8.60 -25.95
N MET A 712 20.26 7.87 -26.42
CA MET A 712 20.21 6.41 -26.44
C MET A 712 19.71 5.97 -27.81
N ASP A 713 20.48 5.15 -28.53
CA ASP A 713 20.16 4.71 -29.90
C ASP A 713 19.76 5.86 -30.84
N ASP A 714 20.53 6.96 -30.82
CA ASP A 714 20.31 8.20 -31.60
C ASP A 714 18.99 8.95 -31.32
N ILE A 715 18.27 8.56 -30.26
CA ILE A 715 17.13 9.30 -29.72
C ILE A 715 17.64 10.25 -28.64
N TRP A 716 17.51 11.55 -28.91
CA TRP A 716 17.99 12.62 -28.04
C TRP A 716 16.88 13.17 -27.14
N GLN A 717 17.20 13.38 -25.87
CA GLN A 717 16.38 14.12 -24.92
C GLN A 717 17.23 15.19 -24.24
N CYS A 718 16.81 16.45 -24.34
CA CYS A 718 17.52 17.59 -23.75
C CYS A 718 16.68 18.24 -22.65
N SER A 719 17.34 18.65 -21.58
CA SER A 719 16.75 19.47 -20.52
C SER A 719 16.44 20.87 -21.03
N THR A 720 15.57 21.59 -20.33
CA THR A 720 15.47 23.05 -20.52
C THR A 720 16.80 23.70 -20.15
N GLY A 721 17.23 24.69 -20.93
CA GLY A 721 18.45 25.43 -20.64
C GLY A 721 18.31 26.29 -19.37
N ILE A 722 19.34 26.25 -18.53
CA ILE A 722 19.49 27.09 -17.33
C ILE A 722 20.70 28.02 -17.50
N SER A 723 20.89 29.00 -16.63
CA SER A 723 22.11 29.81 -16.68
C SER A 723 23.33 28.94 -16.36
N VAL A 724 24.46 29.11 -17.07
CA VAL A 724 25.70 28.35 -16.78
C VAL A 724 26.13 28.51 -15.32
N GLY A 725 25.91 29.69 -14.71
CA GLY A 725 26.27 29.92 -13.31
C GLY A 725 25.39 29.15 -12.30
N GLU A 726 24.23 28.64 -12.72
CA GLU A 726 23.31 27.84 -11.90
C GLU A 726 23.52 26.33 -12.05
N LEU A 727 24.46 25.91 -12.90
CA LEU A 727 24.82 24.51 -13.09
C LEU A 727 25.35 23.90 -11.77
N GLY A 728 24.91 22.70 -11.42
CA GLY A 728 25.37 21.96 -10.22
C GLY A 728 24.23 21.21 -9.54
N CYS A 729 24.57 20.33 -8.60
CA CYS A 729 23.59 19.57 -7.81
C CYS A 729 23.51 20.07 -6.37
N GLU A 730 24.64 20.15 -5.64
CA GLU A 730 24.68 20.67 -4.26
C GLU A 730 25.04 22.15 -4.17
N SER A 731 25.87 22.64 -5.09
CA SER A 731 26.25 24.06 -5.16
C SER A 731 26.23 24.54 -6.60
N ALA A 732 25.98 25.83 -6.80
CA ALA A 732 25.94 26.40 -8.14
C ALA A 732 27.37 26.69 -8.64
N PHE A 733 27.60 26.54 -9.95
CA PHE A 733 28.92 26.72 -10.54
C PHE A 733 29.48 28.13 -10.29
N LYS A 734 28.61 29.15 -10.23
CA LYS A 734 29.01 30.53 -9.87
C LYS A 734 29.71 30.67 -8.50
N ASP A 735 29.52 29.69 -7.62
CA ASP A 735 30.10 29.66 -6.28
C ASP A 735 31.49 28.98 -6.26
N ASP A 736 31.92 28.41 -7.39
CA ASP A 736 33.26 27.83 -7.57
C ASP A 736 34.29 28.90 -7.97
N ASP A 737 35.48 28.86 -7.39
CA ASP A 737 36.57 29.80 -7.64
C ASP A 737 37.05 29.81 -9.11
N SER A 738 36.79 28.74 -9.87
CA SER A 738 37.14 28.59 -11.29
C SER A 738 36.07 29.13 -12.25
N TYR A 739 34.90 29.57 -11.76
CA TYR A 739 33.82 30.04 -12.62
C TYR A 739 34.15 31.31 -13.40
N SER A 740 33.76 31.33 -14.67
CA SER A 740 33.75 32.53 -15.50
C SER A 740 32.51 32.63 -16.37
N ALA A 741 32.12 33.85 -16.76
CA ALA A 741 31.00 34.08 -17.67
C ALA A 741 31.25 33.60 -19.12
N ASN A 742 32.45 33.10 -19.42
CA ASN A 742 32.80 32.44 -20.68
C ASN A 742 33.35 31.03 -20.40
N ALA A 743 32.84 30.37 -19.36
CA ALA A 743 33.26 29.00 -19.04
C ALA A 743 33.04 28.07 -20.22
N THR A 744 34.04 27.22 -20.45
CA THR A 744 34.03 26.20 -21.49
C THR A 744 33.25 24.97 -21.06
N VAL A 745 32.84 24.14 -22.01
CA VAL A 745 32.15 22.89 -21.69
C VAL A 745 33.04 21.91 -20.89
N ALA A 746 34.36 21.91 -21.12
CA ALA A 746 35.32 21.12 -20.36
C ALA A 746 35.42 21.58 -18.89
N GLU A 747 35.41 22.90 -18.64
CA GLU A 747 35.36 23.47 -17.28
C GLU A 747 34.05 23.10 -16.57
N ALA A 748 32.93 23.09 -17.30
CA ALA A 748 31.63 22.67 -16.75
C ALA A 748 31.60 21.18 -16.37
N PHE A 749 32.13 20.28 -17.21
CA PHE A 749 32.29 18.85 -16.86
C PHE A 749 33.24 18.67 -15.68
N TRP A 750 34.36 19.40 -15.64
CA TRP A 750 35.29 19.38 -14.51
C TRP A 750 34.62 19.80 -13.20
N PHE A 751 33.82 20.86 -13.23
CA PHE A 751 33.03 21.29 -12.08
C PHE A 751 32.04 20.21 -11.64
N LEU A 752 31.23 19.68 -12.55
CA LEU A 752 30.22 18.66 -12.21
C LEU A 752 30.85 17.38 -11.65
N LYS A 753 32.01 16.95 -12.15
CA LYS A 753 32.76 15.82 -11.59
C LYS A 753 33.10 16.04 -10.11
N ASN A 754 33.50 17.26 -9.74
CA ASN A 754 34.01 17.57 -8.41
C ASN A 754 32.94 18.17 -7.47
N ASN A 755 31.76 18.51 -7.99
CA ASN A 755 30.60 18.91 -7.19
C ASN A 755 29.95 17.64 -6.63
N LEU A 756 30.48 17.15 -5.50
CA LEU A 756 30.06 15.91 -4.88
C LEU A 756 28.79 16.11 -4.03
N ASN A 757 27.86 15.17 -4.11
CA ASN A 757 26.74 15.06 -3.18
C ASN A 757 27.18 14.54 -1.79
N GLU A 758 26.24 14.41 -0.84
CA GLU A 758 26.51 13.89 0.51
C GLU A 758 27.13 12.48 0.52
N GLU A 759 26.94 11.71 -0.56
CA GLU A 759 27.47 10.35 -0.76
C GLU A 759 28.85 10.34 -1.44
N GLY A 760 29.40 11.50 -1.79
CA GLY A 760 30.71 11.61 -2.44
C GLY A 760 30.70 11.35 -3.95
N VAL A 761 29.52 11.37 -4.59
CA VAL A 761 29.32 11.16 -6.04
C VAL A 761 29.18 12.51 -6.74
N GLY A 762 29.92 12.71 -7.84
CA GLY A 762 29.85 13.95 -8.63
C GLY A 762 28.55 14.08 -9.42
N CYS A 763 28.14 15.30 -9.75
CA CYS A 763 26.90 15.60 -10.49
C CYS A 763 26.91 15.17 -11.97
N ILE A 764 27.90 14.41 -12.45
CA ILE A 764 27.85 13.85 -13.80
C ILE A 764 26.95 12.61 -13.76
N PRO A 765 25.93 12.52 -14.62
CA PRO A 765 25.08 11.33 -14.68
C PRO A 765 25.90 10.06 -14.89
N GLN A 766 25.53 9.00 -14.16
CA GLN A 766 26.07 7.66 -14.38
C GLN A 766 25.80 7.19 -15.81
N VAL A 767 26.70 6.35 -16.32
CA VAL A 767 26.62 5.81 -17.68
C VAL A 767 25.62 4.66 -17.70
N LYS A 768 24.53 4.83 -18.45
CA LYS A 768 23.54 3.77 -18.67
C LYS A 768 23.83 3.08 -19.98
N ILE A 769 24.24 1.81 -19.93
CA ILE A 769 24.41 0.98 -21.12
C ILE A 769 23.12 0.15 -21.28
N PRO A 770 22.32 0.39 -22.34
CA PRO A 770 21.15 -0.43 -22.63
C PRO A 770 21.50 -1.91 -22.62
N ALA A 771 20.60 -2.74 -22.08
CA ALA A 771 20.79 -4.18 -22.01
C ALA A 771 21.85 -4.71 -21.03
N ARG A 772 22.62 -3.84 -20.35
CA ARG A 772 23.64 -4.25 -19.36
C ARG A 772 23.44 -3.66 -17.97
N GLY A 773 23.20 -2.36 -17.83
CA GLY A 773 23.03 -1.73 -16.50
C GLY A 773 23.55 -0.29 -16.41
N VAL A 774 23.75 0.14 -15.16
CA VAL A 774 24.29 1.45 -14.78
C VAL A 774 25.74 1.28 -14.33
N TYR A 775 26.61 2.10 -14.89
CA TYR A 775 28.05 2.07 -14.66
C TYR A 775 28.54 3.41 -14.10
N ASP A 776 29.49 3.32 -13.18
CA ASP A 776 30.26 4.46 -12.70
C ASP A 776 31.47 4.70 -13.59
N VAL A 777 31.78 5.97 -13.86
CA VAL A 777 32.92 6.36 -14.67
C VAL A 777 34.17 6.55 -13.83
N GLU A 778 35.23 5.84 -14.18
CA GLU A 778 36.53 5.94 -13.53
C GLU A 778 37.38 7.01 -14.23
N TYR A 779 37.20 8.27 -13.80
CA TYR A 779 37.92 9.40 -14.39
C TYR A 779 39.44 9.41 -14.13
N GLY A 780 39.91 8.64 -13.14
CA GLY A 780 41.32 8.63 -12.73
C GLY A 780 41.84 10.01 -12.27
N ALA A 781 43.16 10.20 -12.33
CA ALA A 781 43.83 11.44 -11.93
C ALA A 781 43.97 12.42 -13.11
N ILE A 782 42.84 12.95 -13.60
CA ILE A 782 42.82 14.04 -14.58
C ILE A 782 42.81 15.41 -13.90
N SER A 783 43.36 16.43 -14.56
CA SER A 783 43.33 17.84 -14.09
C SER A 783 42.31 18.72 -14.84
N GLN A 784 41.82 18.24 -15.99
CA GLN A 784 40.78 18.82 -16.83
C GLN A 784 40.30 17.74 -17.82
N PHE A 785 39.13 17.92 -18.43
CA PHE A 785 38.72 17.12 -19.58
C PHE A 785 39.40 17.64 -20.86
N THR A 786 39.85 16.72 -21.72
CA THR A 786 40.46 17.02 -23.03
C THR A 786 39.81 16.17 -24.10
N ASP A 787 39.49 16.77 -25.25
CA ASP A 787 38.95 16.05 -26.43
C ASP A 787 39.80 14.81 -26.78
N GLY A 788 39.14 13.65 -26.86
CA GLY A 788 39.75 12.34 -27.06
C GLY A 788 40.18 11.60 -25.78
N ASP A 789 39.95 12.15 -24.59
CA ASP A 789 40.18 11.43 -23.32
C ASP A 789 39.28 10.19 -23.25
N ALA A 790 39.84 9.07 -22.80
CA ALA A 790 39.12 7.81 -22.64
C ALA A 790 39.15 7.34 -21.18
N PHE A 791 38.01 6.88 -20.69
CA PHE A 791 37.79 6.46 -19.31
C PHE A 791 37.25 5.03 -19.24
N ASP A 792 37.66 4.34 -18.18
CA ASP A 792 37.12 3.04 -17.81
C ASP A 792 35.78 3.23 -17.10
N ILE A 793 34.93 2.21 -17.15
CA ILE A 793 33.64 2.20 -16.44
C ILE A 793 33.47 0.90 -15.68
N THR A 794 32.99 1.00 -14.44
CA THR A 794 32.76 -0.16 -13.57
C THR A 794 31.27 -0.29 -13.29
N LEU A 795 30.74 -1.52 -13.39
CA LEU A 795 29.33 -1.79 -13.19
C LEU A 795 28.94 -1.51 -11.74
N ASN A 796 28.03 -0.55 -11.55
CA ASN A 796 27.43 -0.24 -10.26
C ASN A 796 26.18 -1.10 -10.03
N GLU A 797 25.25 -1.05 -10.99
CA GLU A 797 23.94 -1.71 -10.88
C GLU A 797 23.65 -2.50 -12.18
N PRO A 798 23.55 -3.83 -12.15
CA PRO A 798 23.17 -4.62 -13.34
C PRO A 798 21.71 -4.40 -13.72
N ALA A 799 21.41 -4.44 -15.02
CA ALA A 799 20.04 -4.50 -15.50
C ALA A 799 19.51 -5.93 -15.40
N TYR A 800 18.58 -6.20 -14.48
CA TYR A 800 17.85 -7.47 -14.45
C TYR A 800 16.71 -7.46 -15.47
N LEU A 801 16.35 -8.63 -16.01
CA LEU A 801 15.06 -8.78 -16.69
C LEU A 801 13.95 -8.78 -15.63
N GLY A 802 13.35 -7.62 -15.39
CA GLY A 802 12.31 -7.44 -14.39
C GLY A 802 10.93 -7.90 -14.89
N ILE A 803 10.06 -8.24 -13.94
CA ILE A 803 8.65 -8.57 -14.15
C ILE A 803 7.82 -7.34 -13.75
N SER A 804 7.24 -6.61 -14.70
CA SER A 804 6.38 -5.46 -14.37
C SER A 804 5.10 -5.88 -13.68
N SER A 805 4.56 -7.02 -14.12
CA SER A 805 3.39 -7.64 -13.50
C SER A 805 3.38 -9.13 -13.78
N PHE A 806 3.04 -9.92 -12.78
CA PHE A 806 2.60 -11.29 -12.96
C PHE A 806 1.28 -11.50 -12.23
N ASN A 807 0.45 -12.38 -12.76
CA ASN A 807 -0.80 -12.82 -12.18
C ASN A 807 -0.96 -14.30 -12.48
N VAL A 808 -0.91 -15.10 -11.43
CA VAL A 808 -1.19 -16.52 -11.44
C VAL A 808 -2.48 -16.75 -10.67
N ARG A 809 -3.48 -17.28 -11.36
CA ARG A 809 -4.79 -17.56 -10.81
C ARG A 809 -5.11 -19.04 -10.97
N LEU A 810 -5.48 -19.69 -9.88
CA LEU A 810 -5.94 -21.07 -9.85
C LEU A 810 -7.34 -21.11 -9.26
N LEU A 811 -8.27 -21.78 -9.92
CA LEU A 811 -9.61 -22.02 -9.40
C LEU A 811 -9.92 -23.51 -9.49
N SER A 812 -9.98 -24.18 -8.34
CA SER A 812 -10.32 -25.60 -8.30
C SER A 812 -11.82 -25.82 -8.42
N ARG A 813 -12.15 -26.97 -9.03
CA ARG A 813 -13.48 -27.57 -9.05
C ARG A 813 -13.28 -29.06 -8.79
N PHE A 814 -13.18 -29.40 -7.51
CA PHE A 814 -13.11 -30.79 -7.08
C PHE A 814 -14.52 -31.34 -6.92
N LYS A 815 -14.68 -32.63 -7.22
CA LYS A 815 -16.00 -33.26 -7.21
C LYS A 815 -16.18 -34.03 -5.91
N GLY A 816 -17.03 -33.54 -5.02
CA GLY A 816 -17.39 -34.27 -3.80
C GLY A 816 -18.18 -35.54 -4.10
N ALA A 817 -18.36 -36.34 -3.06
CA ALA A 817 -18.92 -37.70 -3.13
C ALA A 817 -20.36 -37.79 -3.70
N SER A 818 -21.05 -36.66 -3.89
CA SER A 818 -22.44 -36.57 -4.34
C SER A 818 -22.63 -35.95 -5.72
N ASP A 819 -21.75 -36.17 -6.70
CA ASP A 819 -22.00 -35.96 -8.15
C ASP A 819 -22.49 -34.55 -8.62
N GLU A 820 -22.67 -33.58 -7.74
CA GLU A 820 -23.07 -32.21 -8.04
C GLU A 820 -21.83 -31.32 -8.18
N LEU A 821 -21.69 -30.63 -9.31
CA LEU A 821 -20.54 -29.82 -9.70
C LEU A 821 -20.44 -28.46 -8.94
N ASP A 822 -21.04 -28.38 -7.74
CA ASP A 822 -21.16 -27.16 -6.91
C ASP A 822 -20.48 -27.33 -5.53
N ASP A 823 -19.40 -28.11 -5.45
CA ASP A 823 -18.61 -28.22 -4.22
C ASP A 823 -17.57 -27.09 -4.10
N THR A 824 -17.46 -26.60 -2.87
CA THR A 824 -16.79 -25.38 -2.37
C THR A 824 -15.49 -25.01 -3.10
N PRO A 825 -15.50 -24.05 -4.05
CA PRO A 825 -14.31 -23.77 -4.87
C PRO A 825 -13.16 -23.19 -4.04
N LEU A 826 -11.96 -23.70 -4.26
CA LEU A 826 -10.72 -23.13 -3.75
C LEU A 826 -10.12 -22.21 -4.81
N HIS A 827 -9.93 -20.94 -4.45
CA HIS A 827 -9.29 -19.96 -5.30
C HIS A 827 -7.93 -19.57 -4.73
N VAL A 828 -6.90 -19.64 -5.58
CA VAL A 828 -5.56 -19.14 -5.27
C VAL A 828 -5.25 -18.03 -6.27
N LEU A 829 -4.79 -16.90 -5.76
CA LEU A 829 -4.37 -15.78 -6.57
C LEU A 829 -3.04 -15.27 -6.05
N ILE A 830 -2.04 -15.27 -6.92
CA ILE A 830 -0.74 -14.63 -6.68
C ILE A 830 -0.54 -13.59 -7.75
N TYR A 831 -0.32 -12.34 -7.36
CA TYR A 831 0.00 -11.28 -8.30
C TYR A 831 1.02 -10.32 -7.71
N GLY A 832 1.77 -9.66 -8.56
CA GLY A 832 2.82 -8.77 -8.10
C GLY A 832 3.68 -8.27 -9.24
N GLY A 833 4.78 -7.63 -8.89
CA GLY A 833 5.84 -7.20 -9.79
C GLY A 833 7.18 -7.25 -9.07
N MET A 834 8.24 -7.47 -9.84
CA MET A 834 9.62 -7.52 -9.37
C MET A 834 10.46 -6.74 -10.37
N GLN A 835 10.97 -5.56 -9.98
CA GLN A 835 11.86 -4.81 -10.86
C GLN A 835 13.26 -5.44 -10.88
N ASP A 836 13.73 -5.84 -9.70
CA ASP A 836 14.99 -6.51 -9.43
C ASP A 836 14.85 -7.34 -8.13
N ARG A 837 15.97 -7.73 -7.51
CA ARG A 837 15.97 -8.58 -6.30
C ARG A 837 15.62 -7.84 -5.01
N GLU A 838 15.71 -6.52 -5.01
CA GLU A 838 15.53 -5.67 -3.82
C GLU A 838 14.23 -4.85 -3.91
N ASN A 839 13.73 -4.60 -5.13
CA ASN A 839 12.51 -3.85 -5.43
C ASN A 839 11.40 -4.76 -5.95
N PHE A 840 10.55 -5.25 -5.04
CA PHE A 840 9.43 -6.11 -5.41
C PHE A 840 8.19 -5.93 -4.53
N ALA A 841 7.02 -6.21 -5.11
CA ALA A 841 5.74 -6.18 -4.41
C ALA A 841 4.92 -7.39 -4.84
N ILE A 842 4.51 -8.21 -3.88
CA ILE A 842 3.82 -9.47 -4.11
C ILE A 842 2.61 -9.57 -3.20
N SER A 843 1.52 -10.02 -3.77
CA SER A 843 0.28 -10.31 -3.08
C SER A 843 -0.12 -11.75 -3.35
N ALA A 844 -0.45 -12.47 -2.28
CA ALA A 844 -0.94 -13.84 -2.34
C ALA A 844 -2.26 -13.96 -1.58
N SER A 845 -3.20 -14.73 -2.14
CA SER A 845 -4.47 -15.04 -1.48
C SER A 845 -4.89 -16.46 -1.74
N VAL A 846 -5.51 -17.03 -0.71
CA VAL A 846 -6.20 -18.31 -0.75
C VAL A 846 -7.62 -18.09 -0.20
N SER A 847 -8.63 -18.43 -0.99
CA SER A 847 -10.04 -18.30 -0.63
C SER A 847 -10.75 -19.64 -0.76
N HIS A 848 -11.26 -20.15 0.35
CA HIS A 848 -12.12 -21.33 0.38
C HIS A 848 -13.60 -20.89 0.32
N GLY A 849 -14.39 -21.56 -0.52
CA GLY A 849 -15.78 -21.17 -0.78
C GLY A 849 -15.86 -19.87 -1.55
N TYR A 850 -15.02 -19.73 -2.57
CA TYR A 850 -14.92 -18.52 -3.40
C TYR A 850 -16.26 -18.16 -4.06
N TYR A 851 -16.65 -16.88 -3.96
CA TYR A 851 -17.96 -16.40 -4.41
C TYR A 851 -17.95 -15.69 -5.78
N GLY A 852 -16.81 -15.59 -6.46
CA GLY A 852 -16.69 -14.86 -7.73
C GLY A 852 -17.05 -15.68 -8.98
N ASP A 853 -17.38 -14.98 -10.08
CA ASP A 853 -17.86 -15.55 -11.36
C ASP A 853 -16.75 -16.21 -12.23
N GLY A 854 -15.73 -16.81 -11.61
CA GLY A 854 -14.62 -17.47 -12.29
C GLY A 854 -13.43 -16.56 -12.59
N LEU A 855 -12.69 -16.83 -13.69
CA LEU A 855 -11.46 -16.10 -14.03
C LEU A 855 -11.69 -14.70 -14.64
N SER A 856 -12.93 -14.32 -14.95
CA SER A 856 -13.29 -13.08 -15.68
C SER A 856 -13.18 -11.80 -14.87
N ASP A 857 -13.25 -11.87 -13.54
CA ASP A 857 -13.15 -10.70 -12.66
C ASP A 857 -11.68 -10.45 -12.28
N LEU A 858 -10.96 -9.76 -13.18
CA LEU A 858 -9.52 -9.47 -13.06
C LEU A 858 -9.20 -8.30 -12.11
N PHE A 859 -10.21 -7.57 -11.63
CA PHE A 859 -10.02 -6.30 -10.89
C PHE A 859 -10.43 -6.36 -9.41
N GLY A 860 -10.99 -7.46 -8.92
CA GLY A 860 -11.10 -7.72 -7.49
C GLY A 860 -9.73 -7.98 -6.87
N LEU A 861 -9.10 -6.95 -6.31
CA LEU A 861 -7.75 -7.01 -5.70
C LEU A 861 -7.63 -8.00 -4.53
N ILE A 862 -8.75 -8.35 -3.89
CA ILE A 862 -8.84 -9.36 -2.84
C ILE A 862 -10.00 -10.30 -3.19
N PRO A 863 -9.74 -11.58 -3.53
CA PRO A 863 -10.80 -12.55 -3.72
C PRO A 863 -11.56 -12.76 -2.41
N PHE A 864 -12.87 -12.97 -2.50
CA PHE A 864 -13.73 -13.17 -1.33
C PHE A 864 -14.40 -14.54 -1.40
N GLY A 865 -14.33 -15.26 -0.29
CA GLY A 865 -14.99 -16.54 -0.08
C GLY A 865 -15.48 -16.67 1.36
N GLU A 866 -15.97 -17.84 1.74
CA GLU A 866 -16.32 -18.17 3.12
C GLU A 866 -15.13 -17.99 4.07
N ARG A 867 -13.95 -18.40 3.64
CA ARG A 867 -12.68 -18.15 4.34
C ARG A 867 -11.69 -17.57 3.37
N THR A 868 -10.96 -16.54 3.78
CA THR A 868 -9.92 -15.95 2.94
C THR A 868 -8.71 -15.59 3.79
N LEU A 869 -7.55 -16.05 3.36
CA LEU A 869 -6.26 -15.55 3.81
C LEU A 869 -5.64 -14.78 2.66
N HIS A 870 -5.36 -13.51 2.88
CA HIS A 870 -4.72 -12.65 1.90
C HIS A 870 -3.56 -11.92 2.56
N MET A 871 -2.44 -11.85 1.86
CA MET A 871 -1.23 -11.20 2.31
C MET A 871 -0.66 -10.35 1.18
N MET A 872 -0.15 -9.19 1.55
CA MET A 872 0.61 -8.30 0.68
C MET A 872 1.95 -8.01 1.33
N PHE A 873 3.00 -8.12 0.54
CA PHE A 873 4.37 -7.85 0.92
C PHE A 873 4.96 -6.88 -0.11
N GLY A 874 5.81 -5.96 0.32
CA GLY A 874 6.63 -5.19 -0.59
C GLY A 874 7.87 -4.59 0.06
N THR A 875 8.94 -4.51 -0.72
CA THR A 875 10.23 -3.89 -0.38
C THR A 875 10.60 -2.88 -1.45
N THR A 876 11.34 -1.84 -1.04
CA THR A 876 11.97 -0.90 -1.97
C THR A 876 13.27 -0.40 -1.38
N GLU A 877 14.31 -0.23 -2.19
CA GLU A 877 15.60 0.31 -1.73
C GLU A 877 15.51 1.76 -1.19
N GLU A 878 14.55 2.57 -1.69
CA GLU A 878 14.45 4.00 -1.36
C GLU A 878 13.70 4.30 -0.04
N SER A 879 13.01 3.32 0.57
CA SER A 879 12.36 3.50 1.87
C SER A 879 12.66 2.33 2.77
N ASP A 880 13.27 2.60 3.92
CA ASP A 880 13.52 1.70 5.06
C ASP A 880 12.21 1.11 5.66
N THR A 881 11.27 0.66 4.84
CA THR A 881 9.94 0.20 5.23
C THR A 881 9.55 -1.02 4.43
N ASP A 882 9.98 -2.18 4.90
CA ASP A 882 9.37 -3.44 4.49
C ASP A 882 7.94 -3.45 5.00
N ALA A 883 6.98 -3.57 4.08
CA ALA A 883 5.57 -3.51 4.42
C ALA A 883 4.93 -4.89 4.26
N LEU A 884 4.26 -5.34 5.32
CA LEU A 884 3.53 -6.59 5.36
C LEU A 884 2.11 -6.33 5.86
N ALA A 885 1.13 -6.68 5.04
CA ALA A 885 -0.29 -6.56 5.38
C ALA A 885 -0.98 -7.91 5.29
N TYR A 886 -1.80 -8.23 6.29
CA TYR A 886 -2.67 -9.40 6.29
C TYR A 886 -4.13 -8.96 6.27
N TYR A 887 -4.93 -9.64 5.46
CA TYR A 887 -6.38 -9.62 5.49
C TYR A 887 -6.87 -11.06 5.65
N ILE A 888 -7.58 -11.31 6.75
CA ILE A 888 -8.06 -12.63 7.12
C ILE A 888 -9.57 -12.55 7.32
N LEU A 889 -10.32 -13.44 6.69
CA LEU A 889 -11.77 -13.49 6.72
C LEU A 889 -12.24 -14.91 7.10
N ASP A 890 -13.18 -14.98 8.03
CA ASP A 890 -14.03 -16.15 8.31
C ASP A 890 -15.49 -15.68 8.35
N ASN A 891 -16.19 -15.89 7.24
CA ASN A 891 -17.57 -15.49 7.05
C ASN A 891 -17.80 -13.98 7.27
N GLN A 892 -18.32 -13.61 8.44
CA GLN A 892 -18.61 -12.22 8.80
C GLN A 892 -17.49 -11.59 9.64
N ILE A 893 -16.49 -12.35 10.07
CA ILE A 893 -15.42 -11.88 10.94
C ILE A 893 -14.18 -11.65 10.12
N GLN A 894 -13.62 -10.45 10.18
CA GLN A 894 -12.38 -10.10 9.51
C GLN A 894 -11.34 -9.62 10.49
N MET A 895 -10.08 -9.96 10.24
CA MET A 895 -8.91 -9.38 10.88
C MET A 895 -8.01 -8.77 9.83
N THR A 896 -7.55 -7.56 10.10
CA THR A 896 -6.55 -6.87 9.28
C THR A 896 -5.35 -6.55 10.15
N MET A 897 -4.15 -6.89 9.70
CA MET A 897 -2.91 -6.62 10.41
C MET A 897 -1.93 -5.92 9.49
N PHE A 898 -1.14 -5.02 10.06
CA PHE A 898 -0.06 -4.33 9.38
C PHE A 898 1.20 -4.45 10.21
N ALA A 899 2.26 -4.93 9.58
CA ALA A 899 3.61 -4.92 10.11
C ALA A 899 4.47 -4.10 9.15
N PHE A 900 5.24 -3.18 9.73
CA PHE A 900 6.20 -2.38 9.01
C PHE A 900 7.51 -2.55 9.76
N ASP A 901 8.58 -2.95 9.07
CA ASP A 901 9.91 -2.84 9.64
C ASP A 901 10.39 -1.41 9.44
N TYR A 902 10.42 -0.62 10.51
CA TYR A 902 10.97 0.73 10.48
C TYR A 902 12.37 0.67 11.09
N ASN A 903 13.41 1.01 10.32
CA ASN A 903 14.78 1.12 10.86
C ASN A 903 14.93 2.24 11.92
N ASP A 904 13.94 3.12 12.07
CA ASP A 904 13.94 4.14 13.11
C ASP A 904 13.36 3.62 14.43
N THR A 905 14.26 3.40 15.39
CA THR A 905 13.95 3.07 16.79
C THR A 905 13.06 4.07 17.53
N SER A 906 12.72 5.22 16.92
CA SER A 906 12.02 6.32 17.58
C SER A 906 10.49 6.29 17.49
N SER A 907 9.88 5.49 16.60
CA SER A 907 8.42 5.47 16.42
C SER A 907 7.72 4.37 17.23
N TYR A 908 7.55 4.62 18.53
CA TYR A 908 6.47 4.00 19.29
C TYR A 908 5.14 4.45 18.68
N HIS A 909 4.59 3.66 17.75
CA HIS A 909 3.27 3.93 17.21
C HIS A 909 2.22 3.60 18.27
N ASN A 910 1.60 4.62 18.85
CA ASN A 910 0.38 4.51 19.68
C ASN A 910 -0.85 4.00 18.90
N GLN A 911 -0.67 3.53 17.66
CA GLN A 911 -1.72 3.05 16.78
C GLN A 911 -1.80 1.51 16.85
N PRO A 912 -3.01 0.92 16.75
CA PRO A 912 -3.15 -0.53 16.64
C PRO A 912 -2.41 -1.07 15.42
N LEU A 913 -1.69 -2.19 15.60
CA LEU A 913 -1.08 -2.99 14.54
C LEU A 913 -2.13 -3.76 13.73
N GLY A 914 -3.36 -3.86 14.23
CA GLY A 914 -4.43 -4.55 13.53
C GLY A 914 -5.81 -4.34 14.17
N HIS A 915 -6.82 -4.80 13.46
CA HIS A 915 -8.22 -4.61 13.80
C HIS A 915 -9.00 -5.89 13.54
N ILE A 916 -9.95 -6.19 14.42
CA ILE A 916 -10.92 -7.28 14.24
C ILE A 916 -12.30 -6.66 14.10
N ARG A 917 -13.03 -7.06 13.07
CA ARG A 917 -14.40 -6.63 12.85
C ARG A 917 -15.34 -7.82 12.71
N TYR A 918 -16.55 -7.66 13.23
CA TYR A 918 -17.67 -8.56 13.02
C TYR A 918 -18.73 -7.83 12.18
N ALA A 919 -19.05 -8.33 10.98
CA ALA A 919 -19.98 -7.72 10.04
C ALA A 919 -19.71 -6.21 9.81
N GLY A 920 -18.43 -5.84 9.73
CA GLY A 920 -17.97 -4.44 9.58
C GLY A 920 -17.84 -3.65 10.90
N ASN A 921 -18.47 -4.09 11.98
CA ASN A 921 -18.37 -3.45 13.29
C ASN A 921 -17.03 -3.78 13.94
N LEU A 922 -16.32 -2.76 14.42
CA LEU A 922 -15.06 -2.94 15.14
C LEU A 922 -15.31 -3.59 16.51
N VAL A 923 -14.73 -4.77 16.74
CA VAL A 923 -14.91 -5.55 17.97
C VAL A 923 -13.60 -5.82 18.71
N GLY A 924 -12.45 -5.69 18.05
CA GLY A 924 -11.14 -5.85 18.70
C GLY A 924 -10.00 -5.15 17.97
N THR A 925 -8.87 -5.00 18.65
CA THR A 925 -7.67 -4.30 18.18
C THR A 925 -6.43 -5.06 18.58
N LEU A 926 -5.41 -5.09 17.72
CA LEU A 926 -4.14 -5.76 17.97
C LEU A 926 -3.06 -4.73 18.27
N ARG A 927 -2.27 -4.95 19.32
CA ARG A 927 -1.16 -4.07 19.73
C ARG A 927 0.03 -4.89 20.22
N LYS A 928 1.22 -4.29 20.21
CA LYS A 928 2.41 -4.85 20.86
C LYS A 928 2.56 -4.25 22.26
N GLU A 929 2.41 -5.08 23.28
CA GLU A 929 2.48 -4.69 24.70
C GLU A 929 3.61 -5.46 25.36
N ASN A 930 4.67 -4.77 25.78
CA ASN A 930 5.85 -5.36 26.45
C ASN A 930 6.43 -6.59 25.72
N GLY A 931 6.43 -6.55 24.38
CA GLY A 931 6.95 -7.62 23.53
C GLY A 931 5.96 -8.73 23.17
N LEU A 932 4.72 -8.67 23.66
CA LEU A 932 3.65 -9.60 23.30
C LEU A 932 2.64 -8.95 22.37
N TYR A 933 2.05 -9.74 21.46
CA TYR A 933 0.94 -9.30 20.62
C TYR A 933 -0.38 -9.55 21.34
N VAL A 934 -1.03 -8.47 21.80
CA VAL A 934 -2.25 -8.50 22.60
C VAL A 934 -3.41 -8.00 21.76
N ILE A 935 -4.49 -8.78 21.73
CA ILE A 935 -5.78 -8.38 21.17
C ILE A 935 -6.67 -7.90 22.31
N ARG A 936 -7.17 -6.67 22.20
CA ARG A 936 -8.12 -6.08 23.15
C ARG A 936 -9.49 -5.92 22.50
N TYR A 937 -10.54 -6.39 23.17
CA TYR A 937 -11.91 -6.37 22.69
C TYR A 937 -12.69 -5.17 23.24
N ALA A 938 -13.79 -4.82 22.55
CA ALA A 938 -14.61 -3.66 22.90
C ALA A 938 -15.31 -3.76 24.28
N ASP A 939 -15.40 -4.96 24.88
CA ASP A 939 -15.88 -5.18 26.25
C ASP A 939 -14.78 -5.05 27.32
N GLY A 940 -13.54 -4.75 26.92
CA GLY A 940 -12.37 -4.67 27.81
C GLY A 940 -11.70 -6.02 28.08
N SER A 941 -12.23 -7.14 27.60
CA SER A 941 -11.54 -8.42 27.64
C SER A 941 -10.40 -8.45 26.63
N TRP A 942 -9.45 -9.39 26.78
CA TRP A 942 -8.27 -9.47 25.92
C TRP A 942 -7.83 -10.91 25.71
N GLN A 943 -6.96 -11.15 24.72
CA GLN A 943 -6.25 -12.41 24.54
C GLN A 943 -4.93 -12.21 23.78
N LEU A 944 -4.07 -13.23 23.76
CA LEU A 944 -2.82 -13.21 23.00
C LEU A 944 -3.06 -13.70 21.56
N LEU A 945 -2.36 -13.07 20.60
CA LEU A 945 -2.26 -13.55 19.22
C LEU A 945 -1.07 -14.50 19.06
#